data_AF-R6YXN4-F1
#
_entry.id   AF-R6YXN4-F1
#
_cell.length_a   1.000
_cell.length_b   1.000
_cell.length_c   1.000
_cell.angle_alpha   90.00
_cell.angle_beta   90.00
_cell.angle_gamma   90.00
#
_symmetry.space_group_name_H-M   'P 1'
#
loop_
_entity.id
_entity.type
_entity.pdbx_description
1 polymer ?
#
loop_
_entity_poly.entity_id
_entity_poly.type
_entity_poly.pdbx_seq_one_letter_code
_entity_poly.pdbx_strand_id
1 'polypeptide(L)'
;MKSKFKSVLCSIIFLASLTGCRIQEPHVHSEVTRYDDSYHWNICEICNEITSTKVEHNFKEETIKNPTCTEKGEKKLKCECGYEKNIEVDATGHKFNKNYEFDENYHFHKCLDCGEKKDIESHDLNEEIIDEPTPISEGKKRIYCNNCNYEKEEILNKLPLVETTIEILPDEVNEHPYLEMNGVYLNETYPTEFTIEKNGGYIKSDKIGTIAEISVHLYGYYNNLKIYDDISDGNLLTGEKTYLTDGDNSGYLYTYTLNDSDSFRIENPSNYDTNAYFIKIKHTGYVEEPKYEKISIEKALEIGASLTGIDENKYIIKGTVTSIDNNYITLSDGSKSIVVENKSIKKNLNPDYFVELKGKIENRNGQILFVNPSLISYKAATYTVEVQSSQNGSIQLNKYSNINFEEKINVTILPDEGYKIKYLFLNGQKQNFYDNKSSLLITQNSIITAVFVKDYGQNTIESEYVFSSYEEGEDKKYQEEHKLDSNTKITITNSFFSSNLTIYEKGEALIESNGIIKEITLNTNSNSGTLKVYGAEKGKGFIEIKTIELDGSKQYILDISNENYTFIKLVSEKENISFESFSMVYETDDNAEGFVIHSVEMVGTYGDSNLITYKNFDILIDGGTASDSSNVKKVIDTYVLDGVLDLLIITHPDSDHYGGITSGNPFQNLTNINMMITGDHSSNDQIVNNVSSKFPDVEVYNILELVNTEKKIHTLKVDDDFSIDFFWHEGYTLSSKNNQSVATMIKYKNTKLFMAGDMEKAECNRFMPVYPNLTSPEDFVIFKALHHASNGSNETNFIEYIKPDFAFVTAGMKLSDPNKTPNYRAHPYLDASIRIGNYTNKYYWSGICGQLNISCNGYTATAKGLGRSKDYYVYDKNTGNYILADKEKEKDVTYFESYFYQNAVLNMDKPNLANIKLFA
;
A
#
# COMPACT_ATOMS: atom_id res chain seq x y z
N MET A 1 -38.78 -6.28 -61.55
CA MET A 1 -38.09 -5.96 -62.83
C MET A 1 -37.89 -7.26 -63.62
N LYS A 2 -37.33 -7.19 -64.85
CA LYS A 2 -36.94 -8.28 -65.79
C LYS A 2 -36.59 -9.62 -65.09
N SER A 3 -37.24 -10.76 -65.37
CA SER A 3 -37.22 -11.64 -66.58
C SER A 3 -35.88 -12.33 -66.83
N LYS A 4 -35.77 -13.63 -67.19
CA LYS A 4 -36.34 -14.50 -68.27
C LYS A 4 -36.58 -15.93 -67.70
N PHE A 5 -37.01 -17.05 -68.33
CA PHE A 5 -37.78 -17.56 -69.52
C PHE A 5 -38.02 -19.08 -69.20
N LYS A 6 -38.56 -20.06 -69.97
CA LYS A 6 -39.04 -20.36 -71.36
C LYS A 6 -40.32 -21.25 -71.21
N SER A 7 -41.26 -21.51 -72.14
CA SER A 7 -41.33 -21.79 -73.61
C SER A 7 -41.05 -23.26 -74.03
N VAL A 8 -41.84 -23.96 -74.87
CA VAL A 8 -43.05 -23.56 -75.63
C VAL A 8 -43.76 -24.76 -76.34
N LEU A 9 -45.09 -24.68 -76.56
CA LEU A 9 -45.97 -25.45 -77.51
C LEU A 9 -46.04 -27.01 -77.38
N CYS A 10 -47.00 -27.74 -77.97
CA CYS A 10 -48.00 -27.41 -79.01
C CYS A 10 -49.36 -28.16 -78.86
N SER A 11 -50.40 -27.66 -79.53
CA SER A 11 -51.71 -28.31 -79.76
C SER A 11 -52.19 -28.12 -81.20
N ILE A 12 -53.12 -28.95 -81.71
CA ILE A 12 -54.09 -28.65 -82.81
C ILE A 12 -55.18 -29.76 -82.88
N ILE A 13 -56.45 -29.38 -83.14
CA ILE A 13 -57.67 -30.25 -83.22
C ILE A 13 -58.69 -29.64 -84.23
N PHE A 14 -59.61 -30.44 -84.81
CA PHE A 14 -60.81 -30.02 -85.57
C PHE A 14 -61.80 -31.22 -85.71
N LEU A 15 -63.14 -31.15 -85.87
CA LEU A 15 -64.24 -30.26 -85.40
C LEU A 15 -65.62 -30.96 -85.65
N ALA A 16 -66.66 -30.75 -84.84
CA ALA A 16 -68.04 -31.30 -85.00
C ALA A 16 -69.13 -30.46 -84.23
N SER A 17 -70.42 -30.90 -84.07
CA SER A 17 -71.60 -30.03 -83.70
C SER A 17 -72.90 -30.68 -83.02
N LEU A 18 -73.46 -30.18 -81.83
CA LEU A 18 -74.90 -30.22 -81.22
C LEU A 18 -75.18 -30.57 -79.66
N THR A 19 -76.43 -30.40 -79.06
CA THR A 19 -76.81 -30.34 -77.55
C THR A 19 -78.28 -30.75 -77.03
N GLY A 20 -78.68 -30.73 -75.69
CA GLY A 20 -80.01 -31.22 -75.08
C GLY A 20 -80.60 -30.69 -73.66
N CYS A 21 -81.64 -31.35 -72.99
CA CYS A 21 -82.54 -30.93 -71.78
C CYS A 21 -83.24 -32.14 -70.97
N ARG A 22 -84.09 -32.18 -69.84
CA ARG A 22 -84.75 -31.29 -68.77
C ARG A 22 -85.14 -31.91 -67.30
N ILE A 23 -86.40 -31.99 -66.73
CA ILE A 23 -86.80 -31.92 -65.21
C ILE A 23 -88.11 -32.73 -64.68
N GLN A 24 -88.44 -32.84 -63.32
CA GLN A 24 -89.79 -32.94 -62.52
C GLN A 24 -90.26 -34.32 -61.81
N GLU A 25 -91.06 -34.64 -60.70
CA GLU A 25 -91.77 -34.12 -59.40
C GLU A 25 -92.35 -35.27 -58.36
N PRO A 26 -92.98 -35.03 -57.13
CA PRO A 26 -93.24 -36.00 -55.93
C PRO A 26 -94.69 -36.24 -55.21
N HIS A 27 -94.86 -37.01 -54.05
CA HIS A 27 -96.14 -37.52 -53.32
C HIS A 27 -96.18 -37.79 -51.70
N VAL A 28 -97.29 -38.30 -51.01
CA VAL A 28 -97.63 -38.35 -49.47
C VAL A 28 -98.52 -39.58 -48.90
N HIS A 29 -98.77 -39.86 -47.53
CA HIS A 29 -99.63 -41.00 -46.88
C HIS A 29 -100.13 -41.03 -45.31
N SER A 30 -100.32 -42.17 -44.50
CA SER A 30 -101.11 -42.33 -43.14
C SER A 30 -100.95 -43.54 -42.03
N GLU A 31 -101.37 -43.41 -40.69
CA GLU A 31 -101.65 -44.19 -39.32
C GLU A 31 -100.98 -45.50 -38.61
N VAL A 32 -100.54 -45.59 -37.27
CA VAL A 32 -100.17 -46.74 -36.25
C VAL A 32 -99.43 -46.38 -34.86
N THR A 33 -99.44 -47.16 -33.72
CA THR A 33 -98.78 -46.93 -32.34
C THR A 33 -97.25 -47.21 -32.11
N ARG A 34 -96.54 -46.47 -31.22
CA ARG A 34 -95.09 -46.58 -30.83
C ARG A 34 -94.74 -46.18 -29.35
N TYR A 35 -93.51 -46.48 -28.89
CA TYR A 35 -92.92 -45.99 -27.63
C TYR A 35 -91.40 -45.69 -27.72
N ASP A 36 -90.88 -44.88 -26.80
CA ASP A 36 -89.44 -44.60 -26.57
C ASP A 36 -89.09 -44.72 -25.06
N ASP A 37 -87.87 -44.33 -24.69
CA ASP A 37 -87.32 -44.45 -23.33
C ASP A 37 -88.05 -43.62 -22.28
N SER A 38 -88.74 -42.58 -22.72
CA SER A 38 -89.33 -41.53 -21.89
C SER A 38 -90.85 -41.55 -21.98
N TYR A 39 -91.42 -41.87 -23.15
CA TYR A 39 -92.84 -41.74 -23.47
C TYR A 39 -93.41 -42.82 -24.44
N HIS A 40 -94.74 -42.83 -24.66
CA HIS A 40 -95.43 -43.59 -25.72
C HIS A 40 -96.52 -42.76 -26.46
N TRP A 41 -96.76 -43.03 -27.76
CA TRP A 41 -97.62 -42.24 -28.69
C TRP A 41 -97.99 -43.00 -30.00
N ASN A 42 -98.72 -42.35 -30.94
CA ASN A 42 -99.12 -42.89 -32.25
C ASN A 42 -98.60 -42.06 -33.45
N ILE A 43 -98.39 -42.70 -34.60
CA ILE A 43 -97.77 -42.20 -35.84
C ILE A 43 -98.54 -42.62 -37.10
N CYS A 44 -97.95 -42.51 -38.30
CA CYS A 44 -98.51 -42.96 -39.57
C CYS A 44 -97.80 -44.16 -40.22
N GLU A 45 -98.43 -45.33 -40.38
CA GLU A 45 -97.81 -46.54 -40.98
C GLU A 45 -97.27 -46.34 -42.41
N ILE A 46 -97.90 -45.50 -43.24
CA ILE A 46 -97.52 -45.33 -44.65
C ILE A 46 -96.69 -44.04 -44.91
N CYS A 47 -96.80 -42.98 -44.10
CA CYS A 47 -95.98 -41.74 -44.25
C CYS A 47 -95.11 -41.36 -43.05
N ASN A 48 -95.27 -42.04 -41.91
CA ASN A 48 -94.60 -41.79 -40.62
C ASN A 48 -94.77 -40.40 -39.97
N GLU A 49 -95.70 -39.56 -40.44
CA GLU A 49 -96.22 -38.40 -39.68
C GLU A 49 -96.73 -38.81 -38.29
N ILE A 50 -96.66 -37.92 -37.29
CA ILE A 50 -97.08 -38.21 -35.91
C ILE A 50 -98.56 -37.88 -35.72
N THR A 51 -99.33 -38.79 -35.10
CA THR A 51 -100.80 -38.69 -34.94
C THR A 51 -101.30 -38.56 -33.49
N SER A 52 -100.46 -38.81 -32.49
CA SER A 52 -100.78 -38.46 -31.08
C SER A 52 -99.61 -37.83 -30.30
N THR A 53 -99.93 -37.24 -29.16
CA THR A 53 -98.98 -36.79 -28.15
C THR A 53 -98.40 -37.95 -27.32
N LYS A 54 -97.36 -37.64 -26.53
CA LYS A 54 -96.47 -38.54 -25.78
C LYS A 54 -96.77 -38.60 -24.27
N VAL A 55 -96.70 -39.78 -23.63
CA VAL A 55 -96.99 -40.01 -22.18
C VAL A 55 -95.99 -40.97 -21.48
N GLU A 56 -95.58 -40.68 -20.24
CA GLU A 56 -94.46 -41.33 -19.49
C GLU A 56 -94.74 -42.72 -18.85
N HIS A 57 -93.70 -43.36 -18.29
CA HIS A 57 -93.66 -44.74 -17.75
C HIS A 57 -93.71 -44.85 -16.21
N ASN A 58 -94.05 -46.04 -15.66
CA ASN A 58 -94.13 -46.34 -14.21
C ASN A 58 -93.64 -47.77 -13.88
N PHE A 59 -93.01 -48.03 -12.72
CA PHE A 59 -92.13 -49.21 -12.51
C PHE A 59 -92.21 -49.92 -11.13
N LYS A 60 -91.69 -51.16 -11.04
CA LYS A 60 -91.44 -51.99 -9.81
C LYS A 60 -90.08 -52.71 -9.88
N GLU A 61 -89.40 -52.95 -8.75
CA GLU A 61 -88.01 -53.51 -8.71
C GLU A 61 -87.85 -55.00 -8.34
N GLU A 62 -86.75 -55.62 -8.80
CA GLU A 62 -86.22 -56.96 -8.44
C GLU A 62 -84.67 -56.93 -8.46
N THR A 63 -83.95 -57.67 -7.59
CA THR A 63 -82.46 -57.68 -7.54
C THR A 63 -81.84 -58.89 -8.24
N ILE A 64 -80.82 -58.67 -9.07
CA ILE A 64 -80.17 -59.66 -9.95
C ILE A 64 -78.73 -59.96 -9.51
N LYS A 65 -77.93 -58.93 -9.16
CA LYS A 65 -76.50 -59.06 -8.83
C LYS A 65 -76.14 -58.26 -7.58
N ASN A 66 -75.28 -58.81 -6.72
CA ASN A 66 -74.71 -58.10 -5.57
C ASN A 66 -73.46 -57.30 -5.98
N PRO A 67 -73.21 -56.11 -5.40
CA PRO A 67 -72.00 -55.34 -5.64
C PRO A 67 -70.74 -55.99 -5.03
N THR A 68 -69.58 -55.68 -5.61
CA THR A 68 -68.23 -55.99 -5.09
C THR A 68 -67.49 -54.68 -4.78
N CYS A 69 -66.18 -54.70 -4.52
CA CYS A 69 -65.41 -53.48 -4.28
C CYS A 69 -65.43 -52.50 -5.47
N THR A 70 -65.44 -53.03 -6.69
CA THR A 70 -65.38 -52.28 -7.96
C THR A 70 -66.63 -52.45 -8.83
N GLU A 71 -67.24 -53.63 -8.84
CA GLU A 71 -68.40 -53.90 -9.69
C GLU A 71 -69.71 -53.52 -8.99
N LYS A 72 -70.59 -52.86 -9.73
CA LYS A 72 -71.95 -52.60 -9.30
C LYS A 72 -72.79 -53.88 -9.28
N GLY A 73 -73.75 -53.90 -8.35
CA GLY A 73 -74.89 -54.79 -8.39
C GLY A 73 -75.93 -54.31 -9.41
N GLU A 74 -76.95 -55.13 -9.67
CA GLU A 74 -77.99 -54.85 -10.66
C GLU A 74 -79.39 -55.20 -10.13
N LYS A 75 -80.38 -54.41 -10.52
CA LYS A 75 -81.81 -54.61 -10.33
C LYS A 75 -82.57 -54.41 -11.65
N LYS A 76 -83.76 -54.99 -11.78
CA LYS A 76 -84.67 -54.84 -12.93
C LYS A 76 -85.94 -54.07 -12.56
N LEU A 77 -86.36 -53.17 -13.46
CA LEU A 77 -87.60 -52.39 -13.43
C LEU A 77 -88.53 -52.73 -14.62
N LYS A 78 -89.86 -52.82 -14.40
CA LYS A 78 -90.84 -53.19 -15.44
C LYS A 78 -92.10 -52.28 -15.47
N CYS A 79 -92.59 -51.93 -16.67
CA CYS A 79 -93.79 -51.10 -16.94
C CYS A 79 -94.81 -51.85 -17.82
N GLU A 80 -96.11 -51.53 -17.70
CA GLU A 80 -97.22 -52.27 -18.34
C GLU A 80 -97.36 -52.04 -19.86
N CYS A 81 -96.78 -50.97 -20.40
CA CYS A 81 -96.73 -50.73 -21.86
C CYS A 81 -95.79 -51.68 -22.63
N GLY A 82 -95.11 -52.59 -21.92
CA GLY A 82 -94.09 -53.51 -22.46
C GLY A 82 -92.65 -53.02 -22.27
N TYR A 83 -92.44 -51.84 -21.69
CA TYR A 83 -91.12 -51.27 -21.45
C TYR A 83 -90.49 -51.78 -20.14
N GLU A 84 -89.28 -52.34 -20.22
CA GLU A 84 -88.47 -52.74 -19.07
C GLU A 84 -87.10 -52.04 -19.12
N LYS A 85 -86.52 -51.73 -17.96
CA LYS A 85 -85.14 -51.22 -17.84
C LYS A 85 -84.46 -51.75 -16.59
N ASN A 86 -83.15 -51.95 -16.61
CA ASN A 86 -82.40 -52.27 -15.40
C ASN A 86 -81.83 -50.99 -14.76
N ILE A 87 -81.53 -51.07 -13.46
CA ILE A 87 -80.81 -50.03 -12.71
C ILE A 87 -79.70 -50.69 -11.88
N GLU A 88 -78.61 -49.96 -11.69
CA GLU A 88 -77.45 -50.47 -10.95
C GLU A 88 -77.50 -50.12 -9.46
N VAL A 89 -76.73 -50.85 -8.64
CA VAL A 89 -76.49 -50.59 -7.22
C VAL A 89 -74.99 -50.42 -7.03
N ASP A 90 -74.56 -49.29 -6.47
CA ASP A 90 -73.13 -48.93 -6.44
C ASP A 90 -72.23 -49.91 -5.66
N ALA A 91 -70.96 -49.92 -6.03
CA ALA A 91 -69.93 -50.81 -5.50
C ALA A 91 -69.56 -50.47 -4.04
N THR A 92 -69.02 -51.45 -3.29
CA THR A 92 -68.74 -51.32 -1.85
C THR A 92 -67.47 -50.54 -1.52
N GLY A 93 -66.59 -50.28 -2.51
CA GLY A 93 -65.28 -49.68 -2.29
C GLY A 93 -64.27 -50.58 -1.59
N HIS A 94 -63.09 -50.03 -1.32
CA HIS A 94 -61.88 -50.74 -0.85
C HIS A 94 -61.43 -50.22 0.53
N LYS A 95 -60.74 -51.08 1.31
CA LYS A 95 -60.11 -50.71 2.59
C LYS A 95 -58.64 -51.12 2.59
N PHE A 96 -57.73 -50.14 2.53
CA PHE A 96 -56.30 -50.37 2.40
C PHE A 96 -55.56 -50.46 3.75
N ASN A 97 -54.48 -51.24 3.78
CA ASN A 97 -53.52 -51.32 4.88
C ASN A 97 -52.85 -49.95 5.12
N LYS A 98 -52.47 -49.65 6.37
CA LYS A 98 -51.84 -48.38 6.75
C LYS A 98 -50.33 -48.35 6.53
N ASN A 99 -49.68 -49.51 6.57
CA ASN A 99 -48.26 -49.63 6.30
C ASN A 99 -48.07 -49.92 4.80
N TYR A 100 -46.90 -49.57 4.27
CA TYR A 100 -46.48 -49.99 2.95
C TYR A 100 -46.06 -51.47 2.95
N GLU A 101 -46.64 -52.26 2.04
CA GLU A 101 -46.05 -53.51 1.56
C GLU A 101 -45.16 -53.18 0.34
N PHE A 102 -44.21 -54.04 0.01
CA PHE A 102 -43.29 -53.82 -1.10
C PHE A 102 -42.98 -55.07 -1.92
N ASP A 103 -42.51 -54.84 -3.14
CA ASP A 103 -41.83 -55.81 -4.00
C ASP A 103 -40.51 -55.21 -4.51
N GLU A 104 -39.84 -55.87 -5.46
CA GLU A 104 -38.53 -55.48 -5.99
C GLU A 104 -38.51 -54.08 -6.64
N ASN A 105 -39.67 -53.54 -7.05
CA ASN A 105 -39.75 -52.32 -7.86
C ASN A 105 -40.58 -51.21 -7.18
N TYR A 106 -41.61 -51.58 -6.40
CA TYR A 106 -42.58 -50.64 -5.85
C TYR A 106 -42.90 -50.90 -4.38
N HIS A 107 -43.29 -49.85 -3.66
CA HIS A 107 -44.07 -49.95 -2.42
C HIS A 107 -45.51 -49.47 -2.64
N PHE A 108 -46.45 -50.02 -1.87
CA PHE A 108 -47.88 -49.82 -2.09
C PHE A 108 -48.71 -50.12 -0.83
N HIS A 109 -49.88 -49.49 -0.73
CA HIS A 109 -50.91 -49.89 0.23
C HIS A 109 -51.84 -50.93 -0.41
N LYS A 110 -52.20 -51.97 0.34
CA LYS A 110 -52.93 -53.14 -0.18
C LYS A 110 -54.31 -53.27 0.45
N CYS A 111 -55.32 -53.54 -0.36
CA CYS A 111 -56.69 -53.72 0.10
C CYS A 111 -56.81 -55.01 0.91
N LEU A 112 -57.29 -54.91 2.15
CA LEU A 112 -57.45 -56.04 3.06
C LEU A 112 -58.58 -56.98 2.62
N ASP A 113 -59.59 -56.47 1.90
CA ASP A 113 -60.77 -57.24 1.47
C ASP A 113 -60.56 -57.97 0.13
N CYS A 114 -59.75 -57.43 -0.80
CA CYS A 114 -59.59 -57.96 -2.16
C CYS A 114 -58.15 -58.05 -2.69
N GLY A 115 -57.15 -57.59 -1.94
CA GLY A 115 -55.73 -57.64 -2.34
C GLY A 115 -55.28 -56.61 -3.38
N GLU A 116 -56.18 -55.77 -3.90
CA GLU A 116 -55.86 -54.70 -4.85
C GLU A 116 -54.85 -53.70 -4.28
N LYS A 117 -53.89 -53.25 -5.09
CA LYS A 117 -52.85 -52.29 -4.71
C LYS A 117 -53.30 -50.85 -5.04
N LYS A 118 -53.08 -49.91 -4.13
CA LYS A 118 -53.26 -48.45 -4.31
C LYS A 118 -52.01 -47.74 -3.77
N ASP A 119 -51.81 -46.49 -4.19
CA ASP A 119 -50.67 -45.66 -3.77
C ASP A 119 -49.36 -46.40 -4.07
N ILE A 120 -49.29 -46.91 -5.32
CA ILE A 120 -48.16 -47.68 -5.85
C ILE A 120 -47.11 -46.69 -6.32
N GLU A 121 -46.04 -46.56 -5.54
CA GLU A 121 -44.95 -45.65 -5.81
C GLU A 121 -43.64 -46.44 -5.97
N SER A 122 -42.77 -45.97 -6.86
CA SER A 122 -41.40 -46.51 -6.96
C SER A 122 -40.65 -46.25 -5.66
N HIS A 123 -39.72 -47.13 -5.30
CA HIS A 123 -38.90 -46.92 -4.11
C HIS A 123 -38.15 -45.58 -4.15
N ASP A 124 -38.23 -44.83 -3.05
CA ASP A 124 -37.36 -43.69 -2.76
C ASP A 124 -35.98 -44.22 -2.34
N LEU A 125 -35.22 -44.71 -3.32
CA LEU A 125 -33.92 -45.35 -3.08
C LEU A 125 -32.86 -44.31 -2.76
N ASN A 126 -32.32 -44.44 -1.55
CA ASN A 126 -31.23 -43.64 -1.02
C ASN A 126 -29.98 -44.54 -0.90
N GLU A 127 -28.80 -43.98 -1.14
CA GLU A 127 -27.53 -44.74 -1.13
C GLU A 127 -26.61 -44.27 0.01
N GLU A 128 -26.00 -45.21 0.71
CA GLU A 128 -25.09 -45.03 1.84
C GLU A 128 -23.81 -45.83 1.55
N ILE A 129 -22.65 -45.16 1.43
CA ILE A 129 -21.37 -45.85 1.29
C ILE A 129 -20.94 -46.39 2.65
N ILE A 130 -20.71 -47.69 2.74
CA ILE A 130 -20.24 -48.39 3.95
C ILE A 130 -18.71 -48.50 3.92
N ASP A 131 -18.15 -48.92 2.79
CA ASP A 131 -16.71 -48.98 2.54
C ASP A 131 -16.40 -48.25 1.23
N GLU A 132 -15.49 -47.28 1.25
CA GLU A 132 -15.04 -46.61 0.02
C GLU A 132 -14.15 -47.55 -0.82
N PRO A 133 -14.36 -47.65 -2.15
CA PRO A 133 -13.47 -48.43 -3.02
C PRO A 133 -12.11 -47.75 -3.15
N THR A 134 -11.04 -48.55 -3.16
CA THR A 134 -9.68 -48.09 -3.48
C THR A 134 -9.19 -48.78 -4.75
N PRO A 135 -8.02 -48.43 -5.31
CA PRO A 135 -7.44 -49.21 -6.40
C PRO A 135 -7.06 -50.65 -6.04
N ILE A 136 -6.94 -50.97 -4.74
CA ILE A 136 -6.53 -52.29 -4.25
C ILE A 136 -7.65 -53.08 -3.54
N SER A 137 -8.69 -52.42 -3.04
CA SER A 137 -9.85 -53.01 -2.33
C SER A 137 -11.18 -52.58 -2.96
N GLU A 138 -12.12 -53.53 -3.03
CA GLU A 138 -13.51 -53.23 -3.40
C GLU A 138 -14.21 -52.49 -2.26
N GLY A 139 -15.10 -51.56 -2.60
CA GLY A 139 -15.95 -50.86 -1.66
C GLY A 139 -17.33 -51.51 -1.54
N LYS A 140 -18.20 -50.95 -0.71
CA LYS A 140 -19.61 -51.36 -0.56
C LYS A 140 -20.50 -50.15 -0.38
N LYS A 141 -21.66 -50.15 -1.02
CA LYS A 141 -22.78 -49.28 -0.67
C LYS A 141 -24.01 -50.10 -0.28
N ARG A 142 -24.82 -49.53 0.60
CA ARG A 142 -26.17 -49.98 0.95
C ARG A 142 -27.16 -49.06 0.24
N ILE A 143 -28.18 -49.65 -0.36
CA ILE A 143 -29.27 -48.93 -1.02
C ILE A 143 -30.56 -49.32 -0.30
N TYR A 144 -31.28 -48.34 0.25
CA TYR A 144 -32.47 -48.56 1.05
C TYR A 144 -33.58 -47.56 0.72
N CYS A 145 -34.82 -47.88 1.06
CA CYS A 145 -35.97 -47.01 0.85
C CYS A 145 -36.32 -46.27 2.16
N ASN A 146 -36.58 -44.96 2.10
CA ASN A 146 -37.01 -44.20 3.29
C ASN A 146 -38.45 -44.56 3.73
N ASN A 147 -39.31 -44.95 2.79
CA ASN A 147 -40.75 -45.11 3.00
C ASN A 147 -41.17 -46.54 3.39
N CYS A 148 -40.30 -47.53 3.20
CA CYS A 148 -40.57 -48.93 3.54
C CYS A 148 -39.26 -49.71 3.79
N ASN A 149 -39.35 -50.87 4.42
CA ASN A 149 -38.18 -51.66 4.85
C ASN A 149 -37.49 -52.44 3.69
N TYR A 150 -37.38 -51.85 2.50
CA TYR A 150 -36.60 -52.38 1.39
C TYR A 150 -35.14 -51.94 1.52
N GLU A 151 -34.20 -52.89 1.51
CA GLU A 151 -32.77 -52.63 1.43
C GLU A 151 -32.01 -53.73 0.66
N LYS A 152 -30.86 -53.36 0.08
CA LYS A 152 -29.87 -54.25 -0.55
C LYS A 152 -28.46 -53.68 -0.42
N GLU A 153 -27.44 -54.52 -0.56
CA GLU A 153 -26.04 -54.10 -0.68
C GLU A 153 -25.55 -54.27 -2.13
N GLU A 154 -24.66 -53.37 -2.57
CA GLU A 154 -23.95 -53.45 -3.85
C GLU A 154 -22.45 -53.25 -3.61
N ILE A 155 -21.63 -54.11 -4.24
CA ILE A 155 -20.17 -54.01 -4.23
C ILE A 155 -19.76 -52.90 -5.20
N LEU A 156 -18.95 -51.97 -4.73
CA LEU A 156 -18.31 -50.95 -5.55
C LEU A 156 -16.98 -51.52 -6.08
N ASN A 157 -16.86 -51.60 -7.41
CA ASN A 157 -15.63 -52.04 -8.06
C ASN A 157 -14.43 -51.19 -7.60
N LYS A 158 -13.25 -51.81 -7.55
CA LYS A 158 -11.98 -51.11 -7.31
C LYS A 158 -11.84 -49.91 -8.25
N LEU A 159 -11.32 -48.81 -7.73
CA LEU A 159 -11.03 -47.64 -8.55
C LEU A 159 -9.95 -48.00 -9.60
N PRO A 160 -9.99 -47.42 -10.82
CA PRO A 160 -8.92 -47.62 -11.78
C PRO A 160 -7.60 -47.10 -11.21
N LEU A 161 -6.50 -47.82 -11.45
CA LEU A 161 -5.16 -47.26 -11.25
C LEU A 161 -5.00 -46.08 -12.23
N VAL A 162 -4.84 -44.89 -11.68
CA VAL A 162 -4.57 -43.65 -12.42
C VAL A 162 -3.08 -43.36 -12.40
N GLU A 163 -2.64 -42.52 -13.34
CA GLU A 163 -1.27 -42.04 -13.36
C GLU A 163 -1.06 -40.97 -12.27
N THR A 164 -0.14 -41.24 -11.36
CA THR A 164 0.23 -40.41 -10.22
C THR A 164 1.70 -39.99 -10.33
N THR A 165 2.16 -39.13 -9.42
CA THR A 165 3.56 -38.70 -9.37
C THR A 165 4.03 -38.65 -7.93
N ILE A 166 5.05 -39.45 -7.62
CA ILE A 166 5.86 -39.26 -6.41
C ILE A 166 6.78 -38.06 -6.66
N GLU A 167 6.84 -37.14 -5.72
CA GLU A 167 7.80 -36.04 -5.73
C GLU A 167 8.70 -36.14 -4.50
N ILE A 168 10.00 -35.93 -4.70
CA ILE A 168 11.02 -35.91 -3.66
C ILE A 168 11.48 -34.46 -3.54
N LEU A 169 11.08 -33.80 -2.46
CA LEU A 169 11.44 -32.43 -2.11
C LEU A 169 12.54 -32.39 -1.03
N PRO A 170 13.27 -31.28 -0.87
CA PRO A 170 14.37 -31.17 0.10
C PRO A 170 13.96 -31.41 1.56
N ASP A 171 12.70 -31.13 1.93
CA ASP A 171 12.17 -31.37 3.28
C ASP A 171 11.69 -32.83 3.51
N GLU A 172 11.67 -33.68 2.48
CA GLU A 172 11.11 -35.05 2.53
C GLU A 172 12.14 -36.17 2.30
N VAL A 173 13.41 -35.80 2.10
CA VAL A 173 14.55 -36.62 1.60
C VAL A 173 14.83 -37.92 2.38
N ASN A 174 14.41 -38.05 3.64
CA ASN A 174 14.78 -39.18 4.49
C ASN A 174 13.62 -40.16 4.80
N GLU A 175 12.38 -39.89 4.38
CA GLU A 175 11.19 -40.60 4.89
C GLU A 175 10.13 -40.95 3.82
N HIS A 176 10.54 -41.52 2.69
CA HIS A 176 9.59 -41.99 1.66
C HIS A 176 9.30 -43.50 1.77
N PRO A 177 8.07 -43.94 2.11
CA PRO A 177 7.77 -45.34 2.45
C PRO A 177 7.98 -46.36 1.32
N TYR A 178 7.98 -45.91 0.07
CA TYR A 178 8.13 -46.77 -1.12
C TYR A 178 9.51 -46.69 -1.80
N LEU A 179 10.43 -45.82 -1.37
CA LEU A 179 11.74 -45.65 -2.00
C LEU A 179 12.85 -46.07 -1.03
N GLU A 180 13.78 -46.90 -1.48
CA GLU A 180 15.01 -47.19 -0.74
C GLU A 180 16.06 -46.15 -1.12
N MET A 181 16.50 -45.35 -0.14
CA MET A 181 17.50 -44.30 -0.31
C MET A 181 18.72 -44.56 0.57
N ASN A 182 19.90 -44.26 0.07
CA ASN A 182 21.17 -44.34 0.81
C ASN A 182 22.10 -43.21 0.35
N GLY A 183 22.75 -42.52 1.29
CA GLY A 183 23.58 -41.35 0.97
C GLY A 183 22.77 -40.23 0.30
N VAL A 184 21.56 -39.96 0.79
CA VAL A 184 20.71 -38.86 0.31
C VAL A 184 20.29 -38.01 1.52
N TYR A 185 20.52 -36.70 1.46
CA TYR A 185 20.28 -35.80 2.60
C TYR A 185 20.06 -34.34 2.17
N LEU A 186 19.28 -33.57 2.94
CA LEU A 186 19.09 -32.12 2.75
C LEU A 186 20.44 -31.38 2.75
N ASN A 187 20.63 -30.40 1.86
CA ASN A 187 21.81 -29.54 1.92
C ASN A 187 21.65 -28.48 3.02
N GLU A 188 22.36 -28.65 4.14
CA GLU A 188 22.33 -27.69 5.27
C GLU A 188 22.78 -26.26 4.89
N THR A 189 23.57 -26.10 3.83
CA THR A 189 24.02 -24.78 3.36
C THR A 189 22.99 -24.09 2.46
N TYR A 190 22.20 -24.88 1.72
CA TYR A 190 21.20 -24.40 0.76
C TYR A 190 19.91 -25.22 0.90
N PRO A 191 19.02 -24.89 1.86
CA PRO A 191 17.86 -25.73 2.17
C PRO A 191 16.77 -25.86 1.09
N THR A 192 16.96 -25.23 -0.08
CA THR A 192 16.14 -25.41 -1.28
C THR A 192 16.59 -26.57 -2.17
N GLU A 193 17.68 -27.25 -1.84
CA GLU A 193 18.21 -28.40 -2.57
C GLU A 193 18.63 -29.55 -1.62
N PHE A 194 18.67 -30.76 -2.15
CA PHE A 194 19.16 -31.95 -1.45
C PHE A 194 20.27 -32.66 -2.23
N THR A 195 21.12 -33.35 -1.49
CA THR A 195 22.36 -33.99 -1.95
C THR A 195 22.14 -35.48 -2.16
N ILE A 196 22.62 -36.01 -3.29
CA ILE A 196 22.89 -37.44 -3.50
C ILE A 196 24.41 -37.62 -3.45
N GLU A 197 24.90 -38.34 -2.44
CA GLU A 197 26.32 -38.46 -2.10
C GLU A 197 27.15 -39.13 -3.20
N LYS A 198 28.36 -38.63 -3.38
CA LYS A 198 29.42 -39.26 -4.18
C LYS A 198 29.70 -40.72 -3.80
N ASN A 199 30.31 -41.46 -4.73
CA ASN A 199 30.78 -42.84 -4.55
C ASN A 199 29.67 -43.87 -4.24
N GLY A 200 28.43 -43.65 -4.66
CA GLY A 200 27.35 -44.64 -4.57
C GLY A 200 26.13 -44.26 -3.72
N GLY A 201 25.84 -42.97 -3.52
CA GLY A 201 24.50 -42.55 -3.08
C GLY A 201 23.44 -42.97 -4.10
N TYR A 202 22.27 -43.45 -3.66
CA TYR A 202 21.22 -43.96 -4.55
C TYR A 202 19.79 -43.76 -4.03
N ILE A 203 18.84 -43.83 -4.98
CA ILE A 203 17.39 -43.86 -4.78
C ILE A 203 16.84 -44.96 -5.70
N LYS A 204 16.09 -45.95 -5.19
CA LYS A 204 15.55 -47.06 -5.99
C LYS A 204 14.22 -47.59 -5.47
N SER A 205 13.43 -48.25 -6.32
CA SER A 205 12.17 -48.90 -5.89
C SER A 205 11.64 -49.93 -6.89
N ASP A 206 10.96 -50.94 -6.34
CA ASP A 206 10.14 -51.98 -6.96
C ASP A 206 8.68 -51.96 -6.45
N LYS A 207 8.28 -50.89 -5.72
CA LYS A 207 7.05 -50.88 -4.89
C LYS A 207 5.97 -49.91 -5.36
N ILE A 208 6.23 -49.18 -6.44
CA ILE A 208 5.39 -48.07 -6.91
C ILE A 208 4.57 -48.41 -8.17
N GLY A 209 4.73 -49.62 -8.72
CA GLY A 209 4.10 -50.04 -9.97
C GLY A 209 4.79 -49.47 -11.21
N THR A 210 4.14 -49.63 -12.36
CA THR A 210 4.64 -49.26 -13.69
C THR A 210 5.01 -47.78 -13.80
N ILE A 211 6.22 -47.47 -14.28
CA ILE A 211 6.81 -46.13 -14.33
C ILE A 211 6.92 -45.65 -15.78
N ALA A 212 6.30 -44.52 -16.08
CA ALA A 212 6.37 -43.88 -17.39
C ALA A 212 7.61 -42.98 -17.51
N GLU A 213 7.91 -42.20 -16.48
CA GLU A 213 8.91 -41.12 -16.52
C GLU A 213 9.59 -40.90 -15.16
N ILE A 214 10.89 -40.59 -15.17
CA ILE A 214 11.61 -39.96 -14.05
C ILE A 214 12.13 -38.60 -14.52
N SER A 215 11.91 -37.55 -13.73
CA SER A 215 12.31 -36.17 -14.02
C SER A 215 13.10 -35.59 -12.86
N VAL A 216 14.35 -35.19 -13.10
CA VAL A 216 15.33 -34.75 -12.08
C VAL A 216 15.78 -33.32 -12.36
N HIS A 217 15.49 -32.38 -11.45
CA HIS A 217 15.94 -30.98 -11.57
C HIS A 217 17.21 -30.76 -10.76
N LEU A 218 18.35 -30.69 -11.44
CA LEU A 218 19.67 -30.53 -10.84
C LEU A 218 20.10 -29.06 -10.71
N TYR A 219 20.81 -28.78 -9.63
CA TYR A 219 21.59 -27.56 -9.46
C TYR A 219 22.91 -27.64 -10.24
N GLY A 220 23.36 -26.50 -10.78
CA GLY A 220 24.59 -26.42 -11.58
C GLY A 220 24.52 -27.17 -12.92
N TYR A 221 25.68 -27.35 -13.57
CA TYR A 221 25.76 -27.77 -14.97
C TYR A 221 25.90 -29.29 -15.19
N TYR A 222 26.34 -30.03 -14.16
CA TYR A 222 26.87 -31.39 -14.28
C TYR A 222 25.87 -32.45 -13.80
N ASN A 223 25.38 -33.29 -14.71
CA ASN A 223 24.65 -34.49 -14.35
C ASN A 223 25.63 -35.64 -14.07
N ASN A 224 25.92 -35.84 -12.79
CA ASN A 224 26.73 -36.95 -12.29
C ASN A 224 25.93 -38.28 -12.24
N LEU A 225 24.60 -38.23 -12.17
CA LEU A 225 23.74 -39.39 -11.91
C LEU A 225 23.70 -40.38 -13.07
N LYS A 226 23.35 -41.62 -12.75
CA LYS A 226 22.98 -42.68 -13.70
C LYS A 226 21.60 -43.23 -13.29
N ILE A 227 20.73 -43.43 -14.28
CA ILE A 227 19.34 -43.86 -14.08
C ILE A 227 19.15 -45.15 -14.86
N TYR A 228 18.60 -46.17 -14.21
CA TYR A 228 18.39 -47.52 -14.74
C TYR A 228 16.93 -47.95 -14.62
N ASP A 229 16.48 -48.80 -15.55
CA ASP A 229 15.13 -49.34 -15.68
C ASP A 229 14.87 -50.64 -14.86
N ASP A 230 15.82 -51.02 -14.00
CA ASP A 230 15.71 -52.09 -12.98
C ASP A 230 16.58 -51.76 -11.75
N ILE A 231 16.28 -52.37 -10.59
CA ILE A 231 17.05 -52.26 -9.34
C ILE A 231 18.48 -52.83 -9.47
N SER A 232 18.70 -53.83 -10.31
CA SER A 232 19.90 -54.68 -10.35
C SER A 232 20.63 -54.63 -11.70
N ASP A 233 20.05 -55.24 -12.73
CA ASP A 233 20.68 -55.59 -14.00
C ASP A 233 20.16 -54.74 -15.18
N GLY A 234 19.58 -53.56 -14.88
CA GLY A 234 18.92 -52.69 -15.84
C GLY A 234 19.81 -52.01 -16.89
N ASN A 235 19.17 -51.52 -17.95
CA ASN A 235 19.77 -50.69 -18.98
C ASN A 235 20.01 -49.28 -18.46
N LEU A 236 21.14 -48.68 -18.81
CA LEU A 236 21.42 -47.27 -18.53
C LEU A 236 20.58 -46.37 -19.45
N LEU A 237 19.72 -45.54 -18.87
CA LEU A 237 18.85 -44.63 -19.59
C LEU A 237 19.57 -43.32 -19.97
N THR A 238 19.13 -42.71 -21.07
CA THR A 238 19.59 -41.40 -21.54
C THR A 238 18.44 -40.40 -21.39
N GLY A 239 18.66 -39.33 -20.61
CA GLY A 239 17.64 -38.32 -20.35
C GLY A 239 17.73 -37.11 -21.28
N GLU A 240 16.58 -36.57 -21.68
CA GLU A 240 16.48 -35.29 -22.38
C GLU A 240 16.77 -34.13 -21.41
N LYS A 241 17.42 -33.06 -21.88
CA LYS A 241 17.94 -31.97 -21.05
C LYS A 241 17.30 -30.62 -21.39
N THR A 242 16.61 -30.03 -20.42
CA THR A 242 15.99 -28.70 -20.50
C THR A 242 16.55 -27.78 -19.41
N TYR A 243 16.64 -26.47 -19.65
CA TYR A 243 16.99 -25.49 -18.62
C TYR A 243 15.73 -24.80 -18.09
N LEU A 244 15.57 -24.74 -16.77
CA LEU A 244 14.46 -24.08 -16.09
C LEU A 244 14.94 -22.80 -15.43
N THR A 245 14.20 -21.71 -15.65
CA THR A 245 14.40 -20.42 -14.98
C THR A 245 13.26 -20.19 -13.98
N ASP A 246 13.53 -20.44 -12.70
CA ASP A 246 12.57 -20.25 -11.61
C ASP A 246 13.25 -19.55 -10.43
N GLY A 247 13.47 -18.24 -10.57
CA GLY A 247 14.14 -17.41 -9.57
C GLY A 247 15.46 -18.01 -9.07
N ASP A 248 15.54 -18.19 -7.76
CA ASP A 248 16.70 -18.74 -7.05
C ASP A 248 16.95 -20.25 -7.33
N ASN A 249 15.96 -20.96 -7.91
CA ASN A 249 15.99 -22.39 -8.21
C ASN A 249 16.33 -22.70 -9.69
N SER A 250 16.98 -21.78 -10.39
CA SER A 250 17.29 -21.93 -11.82
C SER A 250 18.35 -23.02 -12.08
N GLY A 251 18.04 -24.04 -12.89
CA GLY A 251 18.87 -25.24 -13.07
C GLY A 251 18.48 -26.09 -14.28
N TYR A 252 19.03 -27.31 -14.39
CA TYR A 252 18.71 -28.22 -15.51
C TYR A 252 17.78 -29.34 -15.08
N LEU A 253 16.64 -29.46 -15.78
CA LEU A 253 15.78 -30.63 -15.74
C LEU A 253 16.33 -31.71 -16.69
N TYR A 254 16.42 -32.94 -16.19
CA TYR A 254 16.71 -34.13 -16.98
C TYR A 254 15.54 -35.12 -16.88
N THR A 255 14.96 -35.48 -18.03
CA THR A 255 13.76 -36.31 -18.11
C THR A 255 14.06 -37.63 -18.81
N TYR A 256 13.71 -38.75 -18.18
CA TYR A 256 14.02 -40.12 -18.62
C TYR A 256 12.71 -40.91 -18.78
N THR A 257 12.47 -41.45 -19.97
CA THR A 257 11.33 -42.36 -20.23
C THR A 257 11.70 -43.79 -19.84
N LEU A 258 10.85 -44.46 -19.06
CA LEU A 258 11.11 -45.81 -18.52
C LEU A 258 10.37 -46.94 -19.26
N ASN A 259 9.60 -46.63 -20.31
CA ASN A 259 8.88 -47.61 -21.15
C ASN A 259 8.07 -48.65 -20.34
N ASP A 260 7.40 -48.18 -19.29
CA ASP A 260 6.51 -48.94 -18.42
C ASP A 260 7.19 -50.01 -17.51
N SER A 261 8.51 -49.90 -17.26
CA SER A 261 9.22 -50.68 -16.22
C SER A 261 8.55 -50.55 -14.84
N ASP A 262 8.52 -51.64 -14.07
CA ASP A 262 7.93 -51.72 -12.73
C ASP A 262 8.92 -51.43 -11.58
N SER A 263 10.20 -51.21 -11.91
CA SER A 263 11.23 -50.77 -10.96
C SER A 263 12.24 -49.80 -11.56
N PHE A 264 13.08 -49.17 -10.72
CA PHE A 264 14.14 -48.26 -11.16
C PHE A 264 15.30 -48.16 -10.17
N ARG A 265 16.46 -47.66 -10.64
CA ARG A 265 17.59 -47.21 -9.81
C ARG A 265 18.18 -45.89 -10.30
N ILE A 266 18.24 -44.88 -9.44
CA ILE A 266 19.07 -43.67 -9.60
C ILE A 266 20.29 -43.84 -8.71
N GLU A 267 21.50 -43.63 -9.24
CA GLU A 267 22.76 -43.70 -8.49
C GLU A 267 23.70 -42.53 -8.83
N ASN A 268 24.55 -42.13 -7.88
CA ASN A 268 25.66 -41.20 -8.09
C ASN A 268 27.01 -41.95 -8.00
N PRO A 269 27.56 -42.47 -9.12
CA PRO A 269 28.86 -43.12 -9.16
C PRO A 269 30.03 -42.11 -9.30
N SER A 270 29.76 -40.81 -9.24
CA SER A 270 30.79 -39.76 -9.36
C SER A 270 31.56 -39.59 -8.05
N ASN A 271 32.78 -39.07 -8.14
CA ASN A 271 33.57 -38.65 -6.98
C ASN A 271 33.10 -37.29 -6.40
N TYR A 272 32.03 -36.72 -6.97
CA TYR A 272 31.43 -35.44 -6.58
C TYR A 272 29.97 -35.65 -6.19
N ASP A 273 29.54 -34.93 -5.16
CA ASP A 273 28.16 -34.92 -4.71
C ASP A 273 27.24 -34.26 -5.76
N THR A 274 25.96 -34.58 -5.74
CA THR A 274 24.99 -34.10 -6.73
C THR A 274 23.79 -33.48 -6.06
N ASN A 275 23.53 -32.21 -6.33
CA ASN A 275 22.43 -31.48 -5.69
C ASN A 275 21.23 -31.36 -6.63
N ALA A 276 20.03 -31.58 -6.08
CA ALA A 276 18.75 -31.54 -6.79
C ALA A 276 17.74 -30.66 -6.05
N TYR A 277 16.94 -29.91 -6.81
CA TYR A 277 15.80 -29.16 -6.30
C TYR A 277 14.58 -30.06 -6.08
N PHE A 278 14.33 -30.97 -7.03
CA PHE A 278 13.32 -32.02 -6.91
C PHE A 278 13.66 -33.24 -7.78
N ILE A 279 13.05 -34.38 -7.43
CA ILE A 279 12.89 -35.54 -8.33
C ILE A 279 11.41 -35.89 -8.40
N LYS A 280 10.87 -36.08 -9.61
CA LYS A 280 9.50 -36.55 -9.86
C LYS A 280 9.56 -37.93 -10.52
N ILE A 281 8.72 -38.86 -10.08
CA ILE A 281 8.60 -40.22 -10.62
C ILE A 281 7.13 -40.43 -10.98
N LYS A 282 6.84 -40.53 -12.28
CA LYS A 282 5.50 -40.60 -12.85
C LYS A 282 5.14 -42.06 -13.11
N HIS A 283 4.12 -42.55 -12.41
CA HIS A 283 3.86 -43.99 -12.27
C HIS A 283 2.35 -44.32 -12.23
N THR A 284 2.00 -45.57 -12.46
CA THR A 284 0.64 -46.12 -12.40
C THR A 284 0.59 -47.24 -11.36
N GLY A 285 0.46 -46.84 -10.10
CA GLY A 285 0.43 -47.75 -8.95
C GLY A 285 -0.11 -47.08 -7.69
N TYR A 286 -0.51 -47.87 -6.69
CA TYR A 286 -1.09 -47.34 -5.47
C TYR A 286 -0.02 -46.99 -4.42
N VAL A 287 -0.05 -45.75 -3.96
CA VAL A 287 0.82 -45.17 -2.92
C VAL A 287 -0.08 -44.62 -1.83
N GLU A 288 0.15 -45.02 -0.57
CA GLU A 288 -0.60 -44.51 0.57
C GLU A 288 0.07 -43.23 1.11
N GLU A 289 -0.68 -42.13 1.11
CA GLU A 289 -0.22 -40.82 1.59
C GLU A 289 0.21 -40.87 3.08
N PRO A 290 1.32 -40.20 3.46
CA PRO A 290 1.74 -40.13 4.86
C PRO A 290 0.67 -39.43 5.71
N LYS A 291 0.17 -40.13 6.72
CA LYS A 291 -0.92 -39.64 7.59
C LYS A 291 -0.38 -38.62 8.59
N TYR A 292 -0.96 -37.41 8.56
CA TYR A 292 -0.70 -36.34 9.53
C TYR A 292 -1.91 -36.18 10.47
N GLU A 293 -1.68 -36.11 11.78
CA GLU A 293 -2.74 -35.84 12.77
C GLU A 293 -2.96 -34.32 12.95
N LYS A 294 -4.21 -33.84 12.85
CA LYS A 294 -4.55 -32.43 13.12
C LYS A 294 -4.72 -32.19 14.62
N ILE A 295 -3.85 -31.37 15.22
CA ILE A 295 -3.80 -31.12 16.67
C ILE A 295 -3.87 -29.62 17.02
N SER A 296 -4.14 -29.29 18.28
CA SER A 296 -4.06 -27.91 18.79
C SER A 296 -2.63 -27.51 19.17
N ILE A 297 -2.36 -26.21 19.28
CA ILE A 297 -1.08 -25.70 19.78
C ILE A 297 -0.84 -26.17 21.22
N GLU A 298 -1.87 -26.16 22.08
CA GLU A 298 -1.77 -26.73 23.44
C GLU A 298 -1.38 -28.21 23.41
N LYS A 299 -1.97 -29.02 22.52
CA LYS A 299 -1.63 -30.44 22.40
C LYS A 299 -0.21 -30.66 21.88
N ALA A 300 0.26 -29.82 20.95
CA ALA A 300 1.64 -29.86 20.47
C ALA A 300 2.65 -29.53 21.60
N LEU A 301 2.29 -28.61 22.50
CA LEU A 301 3.10 -28.29 23.69
C LEU A 301 3.05 -29.42 24.75
N GLU A 302 1.93 -30.11 24.95
CA GLU A 302 1.86 -31.30 25.80
C GLU A 302 2.78 -32.43 25.29
N ILE A 303 2.74 -32.68 23.97
CA ILE A 303 3.58 -33.69 23.31
C ILE A 303 5.05 -33.31 23.44
N GLY A 304 5.42 -32.07 23.05
CA GLY A 304 6.80 -31.59 23.18
C GLY A 304 7.33 -31.68 24.62
N ALA A 305 6.52 -31.39 25.63
CA ALA A 305 6.92 -31.46 27.03
C ALA A 305 7.23 -32.88 27.53
N SER A 306 6.78 -33.94 26.84
CA SER A 306 7.08 -35.34 27.19
C SER A 306 8.22 -35.96 26.39
N LEU A 307 8.65 -35.32 25.29
CA LEU A 307 9.70 -35.81 24.39
C LEU A 307 11.12 -35.47 24.85
N THR A 308 12.08 -36.31 24.44
CA THR A 308 13.53 -36.05 24.51
C THR A 308 14.15 -36.19 23.11
N GLY A 309 13.75 -35.31 22.20
CA GLY A 309 14.12 -35.35 20.78
C GLY A 309 12.98 -34.93 19.87
N ILE A 310 12.96 -35.46 18.64
CA ILE A 310 11.90 -35.29 17.64
C ILE A 310 10.86 -36.41 17.80
N ASP A 311 9.58 -36.10 17.60
CA ASP A 311 8.52 -37.11 17.54
C ASP A 311 8.60 -37.94 16.24
N GLU A 312 8.31 -39.25 16.32
CA GLU A 312 8.19 -40.08 15.13
C GLU A 312 6.92 -39.73 14.32
N ASN A 313 5.88 -39.26 15.00
CA ASN A 313 4.58 -38.89 14.43
C ASN A 313 4.64 -37.58 13.63
N LYS A 314 3.69 -37.42 12.71
CA LYS A 314 3.57 -36.26 11.82
C LYS A 314 2.27 -35.50 12.11
N TYR A 315 2.37 -34.17 12.18
CA TYR A 315 1.33 -33.32 12.74
C TYR A 315 0.95 -32.15 11.84
N ILE A 316 -0.28 -31.68 11.98
CA ILE A 316 -0.78 -30.43 11.42
C ILE A 316 -1.22 -29.51 12.56
N ILE A 317 -0.68 -28.29 12.57
CA ILE A 317 -1.08 -27.20 13.48
C ILE A 317 -1.63 -26.02 12.69
N LYS A 318 -2.41 -25.18 13.36
CA LYS A 318 -2.95 -23.94 12.80
C LYS A 318 -2.95 -22.81 13.83
N GLY A 319 -2.78 -21.57 13.37
CA GLY A 319 -2.78 -20.39 14.23
C GLY A 319 -2.50 -19.10 13.47
N THR A 320 -2.64 -17.98 14.16
CA THR A 320 -2.29 -16.65 13.67
C THR A 320 -0.79 -16.39 13.83
N VAL A 321 -0.15 -15.87 12.79
CA VAL A 321 1.26 -15.41 12.81
C VAL A 321 1.37 -14.16 13.69
N THR A 322 2.06 -14.25 14.83
CA THR A 322 2.26 -13.11 15.75
C THR A 322 3.65 -12.49 15.66
N SER A 323 4.64 -13.20 15.12
CA SER A 323 5.97 -12.65 14.82
C SER A 323 6.67 -13.45 13.73
N ILE A 324 7.46 -12.77 12.90
CA ILE A 324 8.36 -13.39 11.92
C ILE A 324 9.78 -12.89 12.20
N ASP A 325 10.69 -13.83 12.43
CA ASP A 325 12.14 -13.62 12.53
C ASP A 325 12.85 -14.31 11.34
N ASN A 326 14.14 -14.03 11.17
CA ASN A 326 14.96 -14.67 10.17
C ASN A 326 15.00 -16.20 10.27
N ASN A 327 14.94 -16.76 11.48
CA ASN A 327 15.06 -18.20 11.73
C ASN A 327 13.78 -18.84 12.29
N TYR A 328 12.80 -18.05 12.73
CA TYR A 328 11.58 -18.54 13.39
C TYR A 328 10.31 -17.78 13.01
N ILE A 329 9.15 -18.44 13.14
CA ILE A 329 7.82 -17.82 13.13
C ILE A 329 7.13 -18.20 14.44
N THR A 330 6.38 -17.28 15.05
CA THR A 330 5.50 -17.62 16.18
C THR A 330 4.06 -17.75 15.68
N LEU A 331 3.44 -18.89 15.94
CA LEU A 331 2.00 -19.10 15.74
C LEU A 331 1.27 -19.08 17.07
N SER A 332 0.09 -18.46 17.10
CA SER A 332 -0.77 -18.36 18.28
C SER A 332 -2.21 -18.76 17.96
N ASP A 333 -2.87 -19.46 18.88
CA ASP A 333 -4.33 -19.69 18.83
C ASP A 333 -5.12 -18.62 19.63
N GLY A 334 -4.42 -17.61 20.16
CA GLY A 334 -4.96 -16.58 21.05
C GLY A 334 -4.84 -16.93 22.54
N SER A 335 -4.51 -18.19 22.87
CA SER A 335 -4.35 -18.66 24.27
C SER A 335 -2.98 -19.28 24.54
N LYS A 336 -2.37 -19.92 23.54
CA LYS A 336 -1.04 -20.52 23.53
C LYS A 336 -0.29 -20.09 22.28
N SER A 337 1.03 -20.24 22.30
CA SER A 337 1.85 -20.04 21.11
C SER A 337 2.96 -21.08 21.00
N ILE A 338 3.34 -21.42 19.77
CA ILE A 338 4.43 -22.35 19.45
C ILE A 338 5.39 -21.69 18.45
N VAL A 339 6.67 -21.99 18.61
CA VAL A 339 7.75 -21.51 17.74
C VAL A 339 7.93 -22.52 16.60
N VAL A 340 7.88 -22.01 15.37
CA VAL A 340 8.03 -22.76 14.11
C VAL A 340 9.37 -22.41 13.48
N GLU A 341 10.11 -23.39 12.96
CA GLU A 341 11.41 -23.16 12.33
C GLU A 341 11.26 -22.56 10.91
N ASN A 342 11.73 -21.32 10.69
CA ASN A 342 11.50 -20.54 9.46
C ASN A 342 12.60 -20.75 8.40
N LYS A 343 12.81 -22.00 7.98
CA LYS A 343 13.81 -22.32 6.93
C LYS A 343 13.30 -22.03 5.51
N SER A 344 12.01 -22.28 5.23
CA SER A 344 11.50 -22.30 3.84
C SER A 344 10.17 -21.55 3.58
N ILE A 345 9.41 -21.15 4.61
CA ILE A 345 8.02 -20.64 4.47
C ILE A 345 7.97 -19.15 4.00
N LYS A 346 9.12 -18.52 3.83
CA LYS A 346 9.36 -17.14 4.25
C LYS A 346 8.86 -16.02 3.31
N LYS A 347 8.54 -16.29 2.04
CA LYS A 347 8.29 -15.23 1.03
C LYS A 347 6.86 -14.65 1.00
N ASN A 348 5.85 -15.32 1.57
CA ASN A 348 4.43 -14.98 1.36
C ASN A 348 3.59 -14.80 2.66
N LEU A 349 4.19 -14.82 3.85
CA LEU A 349 3.48 -14.64 5.12
C LEU A 349 3.78 -13.29 5.76
N ASN A 350 2.75 -12.66 6.32
CA ASN A 350 2.81 -11.42 7.09
C ASN A 350 2.24 -11.63 8.51
N PRO A 351 2.44 -10.68 9.44
CA PRO A 351 1.71 -10.65 10.71
C PRO A 351 0.19 -10.76 10.55
N ASP A 352 -0.48 -11.25 11.61
CA ASP A 352 -1.91 -11.52 11.72
C ASP A 352 -2.51 -12.53 10.71
N TYR A 353 -1.72 -13.07 9.78
CA TYR A 353 -2.19 -14.11 8.86
C TYR A 353 -2.50 -15.39 9.63
N PHE A 354 -3.67 -15.98 9.37
CA PHE A 354 -4.03 -17.28 9.91
C PHE A 354 -3.53 -18.38 8.98
N VAL A 355 -2.71 -19.31 9.49
CA VAL A 355 -2.04 -20.35 8.68
C VAL A 355 -2.31 -21.75 9.19
N GLU A 356 -2.15 -22.74 8.31
CA GLU A 356 -2.12 -24.17 8.62
C GLU A 356 -0.83 -24.79 8.06
N LEU A 357 -0.07 -25.52 8.90
CA LEU A 357 1.24 -26.08 8.57
C LEU A 357 1.29 -27.59 8.83
N LYS A 358 1.96 -28.36 7.97
CA LYS A 358 2.39 -29.76 8.24
C LYS A 358 3.82 -29.76 8.80
N GLY A 359 4.18 -30.74 9.63
CA GLY A 359 5.54 -30.85 10.22
C GLY A 359 5.64 -31.87 11.36
N LYS A 360 6.71 -31.77 12.16
CA LYS A 360 6.96 -32.59 13.36
C LYS A 360 7.16 -31.71 14.61
N ILE A 361 7.07 -32.32 15.79
CA ILE A 361 7.36 -31.66 17.07
C ILE A 361 8.76 -32.09 17.53
N GLU A 362 9.56 -31.14 18.02
CA GLU A 362 10.85 -31.39 18.66
C GLU A 362 10.92 -30.73 20.04
N ASN A 363 11.50 -31.42 21.01
CA ASN A 363 11.99 -30.82 22.26
C ASN A 363 13.51 -30.64 22.19
N ARG A 364 13.94 -29.45 21.76
CA ARG A 364 15.35 -29.09 21.60
C ARG A 364 15.85 -28.43 22.89
N ASN A 365 16.41 -29.23 23.80
CA ASN A 365 16.95 -28.79 25.10
C ASN A 365 15.96 -28.02 25.99
N GLY A 366 14.67 -28.37 25.96
CA GLY A 366 13.60 -27.70 26.71
C GLY A 366 12.83 -26.64 25.91
N GLN A 367 13.27 -26.28 24.71
CA GLN A 367 12.48 -25.49 23.78
C GLN A 367 11.63 -26.42 22.91
N ILE A 368 10.30 -26.25 22.95
CA ILE A 368 9.38 -26.97 22.06
C ILE A 368 9.29 -26.22 20.74
N LEU A 369 9.60 -26.91 19.65
CA LEU A 369 9.64 -26.40 18.29
C LEU A 369 8.72 -27.21 17.38
N PHE A 370 8.11 -26.55 16.40
CA PHE A 370 7.53 -27.20 15.23
C PHE A 370 8.56 -27.16 14.09
N VAL A 371 9.06 -28.32 13.68
CA VAL A 371 10.23 -28.50 12.81
C VAL A 371 9.89 -29.27 11.54
N ASN A 372 10.77 -29.15 10.54
CA ASN A 372 10.51 -29.48 9.14
C ASN A 372 9.11 -29.01 8.66
N PRO A 373 8.78 -27.70 8.78
CA PRO A 373 7.42 -27.24 8.57
C PRO A 373 7.15 -26.79 7.13
N SER A 374 6.11 -27.32 6.51
CA SER A 374 5.64 -26.94 5.17
C SER A 374 4.22 -26.34 5.23
N LEU A 375 3.96 -25.31 4.42
CA LEU A 375 2.69 -24.56 4.41
C LEU A 375 1.58 -25.34 3.69
N ILE A 376 0.43 -25.54 4.34
CA ILE A 376 -0.78 -26.11 3.72
C ILE A 376 -1.67 -24.99 3.18
N SER A 377 -2.00 -24.01 4.01
CA SER A 377 -2.88 -22.90 3.63
C SER A 377 -2.65 -21.66 4.48
N TYR A 378 -3.07 -20.50 3.96
CA TYR A 378 -3.13 -19.25 4.72
C TYR A 378 -4.38 -18.44 4.37
N LYS A 379 -4.80 -17.59 5.30
CA LYS A 379 -5.81 -16.56 5.13
C LYS A 379 -5.23 -15.24 5.61
N ALA A 380 -5.19 -14.26 4.72
CA ALA A 380 -4.72 -12.92 5.03
C ALA A 380 -5.60 -12.24 6.08
N ALA A 381 -4.98 -11.41 6.93
CA ALA A 381 -5.68 -10.49 7.81
C ALA A 381 -6.28 -9.32 7.01
N THR A 382 -7.32 -8.70 7.57
CA THR A 382 -7.85 -7.44 7.07
C THR A 382 -8.18 -6.50 8.21
N TYR A 383 -7.85 -5.22 8.04
CA TYR A 383 -7.88 -4.20 9.07
C TYR A 383 -9.03 -3.21 8.88
N THR A 384 -9.33 -2.50 9.97
CA THR A 384 -10.25 -1.36 10.03
C THR A 384 -9.51 -0.08 10.37
N VAL A 385 -10.01 1.05 9.87
CA VAL A 385 -9.51 2.38 10.21
C VAL A 385 -10.65 3.26 10.69
N GLU A 386 -10.49 3.77 11.90
CA GLU A 386 -11.43 4.68 12.56
C GLU A 386 -10.94 6.13 12.42
N VAL A 387 -11.88 7.07 12.36
CA VAL A 387 -11.61 8.52 12.39
C VAL A 387 -12.08 9.04 13.74
N GLN A 388 -11.17 9.60 14.53
CA GLN A 388 -11.53 10.27 15.77
C GLN A 388 -12.04 11.70 15.46
N SER A 389 -13.04 12.16 16.21
CA SER A 389 -13.71 13.45 15.96
C SER A 389 -12.76 14.64 16.06
N SER A 390 -12.51 15.31 14.94
CA SER A 390 -11.82 16.60 14.87
C SER A 390 -12.77 17.77 15.13
N GLN A 391 -12.20 18.88 15.63
CA GLN A 391 -12.85 20.19 15.65
C GLN A 391 -12.30 21.04 14.49
N ASN A 392 -13.12 21.95 13.95
CA ASN A 392 -12.76 22.89 12.88
C ASN A 392 -12.32 22.22 11.55
N GLY A 393 -12.87 21.04 11.28
CA GLY A 393 -12.67 20.28 10.05
C GLY A 393 -13.04 18.80 10.21
N SER A 394 -12.94 18.05 9.10
CA SER A 394 -13.31 16.64 9.00
C SER A 394 -12.27 15.80 8.23
N ILE A 395 -12.38 14.47 8.35
CA ILE A 395 -11.50 13.51 7.68
C ILE A 395 -12.35 12.47 6.93
N GLN A 396 -12.05 12.26 5.65
CA GLN A 396 -12.69 11.31 4.75
C GLN A 396 -11.67 10.29 4.27
N LEU A 397 -12.04 9.01 4.25
CA LEU A 397 -11.19 7.91 3.75
C LEU A 397 -11.81 7.28 2.50
N ASN A 398 -10.99 6.85 1.55
CA ASN A 398 -11.47 6.03 0.43
C ASN A 398 -11.96 4.63 0.88
N LYS A 399 -11.50 4.13 2.02
CA LYS A 399 -11.80 2.81 2.58
C LYS A 399 -11.63 2.82 4.10
N TYR A 400 -12.60 2.27 4.83
CA TYR A 400 -12.64 2.23 6.30
C TYR A 400 -12.47 0.81 6.88
N SER A 401 -12.65 -0.24 6.07
CA SER A 401 -12.63 -1.64 6.52
C SER A 401 -12.27 -2.61 5.40
N ASN A 402 -11.96 -3.86 5.75
CA ASN A 402 -11.48 -4.90 4.84
C ASN A 402 -10.18 -4.50 4.11
N ILE A 403 -9.32 -3.74 4.78
CA ILE A 403 -8.05 -3.21 4.26
C ILE A 403 -6.97 -4.29 4.43
N ASN A 404 -6.27 -4.67 3.36
CA ASN A 404 -5.24 -5.72 3.44
C ASN A 404 -3.97 -5.20 4.14
N PHE A 405 -3.10 -6.10 4.59
CA PHE A 405 -1.77 -5.74 5.08
C PHE A 405 -0.98 -4.97 4.01
N GLU A 406 -0.42 -3.81 4.39
CA GLU A 406 0.27 -2.87 3.50
C GLU A 406 -0.58 -2.28 2.36
N GLU A 407 -1.91 -2.40 2.44
CA GLU A 407 -2.79 -1.64 1.55
C GLU A 407 -2.77 -0.15 1.94
N LYS A 408 -2.53 0.72 0.96
CA LYS A 408 -2.55 2.18 1.14
C LYS A 408 -3.98 2.70 1.04
N ILE A 409 -4.42 3.44 2.07
CA ILE A 409 -5.67 4.19 2.03
C ILE A 409 -5.40 5.68 1.77
N ASN A 410 -6.29 6.30 1.00
CA ASN A 410 -6.22 7.73 0.71
C ASN A 410 -7.10 8.49 1.71
N VAL A 411 -6.46 9.36 2.47
CA VAL A 411 -7.06 10.31 3.39
C VAL A 411 -7.30 11.62 2.65
N THR A 412 -8.49 12.20 2.78
CA THR A 412 -8.77 13.60 2.44
C THR A 412 -9.24 14.30 3.70
N ILE A 413 -8.49 15.31 4.11
CA ILE A 413 -8.82 16.22 5.21
C ILE A 413 -9.56 17.42 4.61
N LEU A 414 -10.61 17.87 5.26
CA LEU A 414 -11.38 19.05 4.87
C LEU A 414 -11.46 20.00 6.07
N PRO A 415 -10.61 21.05 6.15
CA PRO A 415 -10.77 22.11 7.13
C PRO A 415 -12.12 22.83 6.99
N ASP A 416 -12.66 23.32 8.11
CA ASP A 416 -13.81 24.23 8.08
C ASP A 416 -13.36 25.63 7.59
N GLU A 417 -14.33 26.47 7.21
CA GLU A 417 -14.05 27.81 6.65
C GLU A 417 -13.22 28.68 7.63
N GLY A 418 -12.08 29.18 7.15
CA GLY A 418 -11.12 29.95 7.97
C GLY A 418 -10.10 29.11 8.74
N TYR A 419 -10.02 27.79 8.52
CA TYR A 419 -9.03 26.91 9.16
C TYR A 419 -8.11 26.21 8.16
N LYS A 420 -6.94 25.82 8.65
CA LYS A 420 -5.94 24.96 7.98
C LYS A 420 -5.63 23.76 8.88
N ILE A 421 -5.31 22.61 8.29
CA ILE A 421 -4.77 21.47 9.06
C ILE A 421 -3.32 21.81 9.47
N LYS A 422 -2.99 21.59 10.75
CA LYS A 422 -1.63 21.71 11.31
C LYS A 422 -0.92 20.36 11.36
N TYR A 423 -1.60 19.31 11.86
CA TYR A 423 -1.04 17.96 11.98
C TYR A 423 -2.06 16.88 11.61
N LEU A 424 -1.61 15.81 10.94
CA LEU A 424 -2.31 14.53 10.77
C LEU A 424 -1.62 13.48 11.64
N PHE A 425 -2.37 12.54 12.23
CA PHE A 425 -1.82 11.42 13.00
C PHE A 425 -2.45 10.09 12.58
N LEU A 426 -1.64 9.03 12.60
CA LEU A 426 -2.04 7.63 12.51
C LEU A 426 -1.53 6.93 13.77
N ASN A 427 -2.42 6.35 14.58
CA ASN A 427 -2.07 5.69 15.85
C ASN A 427 -1.23 6.58 16.79
N GLY A 428 -1.50 7.89 16.79
CA GLY A 428 -0.76 8.91 17.55
C GLY A 428 0.61 9.30 16.96
N GLN A 429 1.07 8.67 15.88
CA GLN A 429 2.28 9.07 15.16
C GLN A 429 1.95 10.11 14.10
N LYS A 430 2.67 11.24 14.07
CA LYS A 430 2.47 12.30 13.07
C LYS A 430 2.78 11.76 11.66
N GLN A 431 1.90 12.07 10.70
CA GLN A 431 2.01 11.68 9.29
C GLN A 431 2.20 12.92 8.41
N ASN A 432 2.75 12.74 7.21
CA ASN A 432 2.81 13.82 6.22
C ASN A 432 1.45 13.95 5.49
N PHE A 433 1.17 15.15 4.99
CA PHE A 433 -0.02 15.42 4.17
C PHE A 433 0.23 16.63 3.25
N TYR A 434 -0.43 16.64 2.09
CA TYR A 434 -0.25 17.65 1.04
C TYR A 434 -1.56 17.86 0.26
N ASP A 435 -1.89 19.10 -0.11
CA ASP A 435 -3.20 19.47 -0.72
C ASP A 435 -4.38 18.90 0.11
N ASN A 436 -4.22 18.97 1.44
CA ASN A 436 -5.05 18.36 2.49
C ASN A 436 -5.29 16.84 2.33
N LYS A 437 -4.35 16.07 1.77
CA LYS A 437 -4.47 14.61 1.55
C LYS A 437 -3.23 13.85 2.04
N SER A 438 -3.39 12.57 2.32
CA SER A 438 -2.28 11.66 2.69
C SER A 438 -2.57 10.23 2.21
N SER A 439 -1.53 9.39 2.07
CA SER A 439 -1.63 8.00 1.58
C SER A 439 -1.07 7.02 2.61
N LEU A 440 -1.88 6.68 3.60
CA LEU A 440 -1.44 5.96 4.81
C LEU A 440 -1.38 4.45 4.59
N LEU A 441 -0.29 3.84 5.05
CA LEU A 441 -0.03 2.40 4.97
C LEU A 441 -0.66 1.68 6.17
N ILE A 442 -1.56 0.73 5.93
CA ILE A 442 -2.27 0.04 7.02
C ILE A 442 -1.69 -1.36 7.24
N THR A 443 -0.99 -1.52 8.37
CA THR A 443 -0.39 -2.78 8.83
C THR A 443 -1.10 -3.39 10.04
N GLN A 444 -2.05 -2.66 10.62
CA GLN A 444 -2.84 -3.04 11.79
C GLN A 444 -4.16 -2.23 11.84
N ASN A 445 -5.11 -2.64 12.69
CA ASN A 445 -6.25 -1.78 13.03
C ASN A 445 -5.74 -0.43 13.56
N SER A 446 -6.30 0.66 13.04
CA SER A 446 -5.71 1.99 13.22
C SER A 446 -6.74 3.10 13.44
N ILE A 447 -6.30 4.18 14.08
CA ILE A 447 -7.08 5.40 14.34
C ILE A 447 -6.37 6.58 13.67
N ILE A 448 -7.12 7.37 12.90
CA ILE A 448 -6.66 8.63 12.30
C ILE A 448 -7.26 9.81 13.07
N THR A 449 -6.43 10.82 13.35
CA THR A 449 -6.84 12.09 13.94
C THR A 449 -6.20 13.26 13.19
N ALA A 450 -6.83 14.43 13.21
CA ALA A 450 -6.30 15.65 12.61
C ALA A 450 -6.49 16.84 13.56
N VAL A 451 -5.48 17.71 13.61
CA VAL A 451 -5.48 18.95 14.38
C VAL A 451 -5.54 20.12 13.41
N PHE A 452 -6.55 20.98 13.58
CA PHE A 452 -6.79 22.16 12.77
C PHE A 452 -6.47 23.42 13.58
N VAL A 453 -5.93 24.44 12.91
CA VAL A 453 -5.71 25.78 13.47
C VAL A 453 -6.28 26.82 12.53
N LYS A 454 -6.53 28.03 13.04
CA LYS A 454 -7.06 29.12 12.23
C LYS A 454 -6.05 29.52 11.16
N ASP A 455 -6.52 29.81 9.95
CA ASP A 455 -5.67 30.34 8.87
C ASP A 455 -5.81 31.85 8.79
N TYR A 456 -4.67 32.54 8.93
CA TYR A 456 -4.56 33.99 8.89
C TYR A 456 -3.83 34.50 7.63
N GLY A 457 -3.42 33.59 6.71
CA GLY A 457 -2.87 33.93 5.40
C GLY A 457 -1.34 33.90 5.29
N GLN A 458 -0.84 34.21 4.10
CA GLN A 458 0.55 33.92 3.69
C GLN A 458 1.66 34.82 4.29
N ASN A 459 1.30 35.88 5.01
CA ASN A 459 2.24 36.86 5.57
C ASN A 459 2.31 36.79 7.11
N THR A 460 1.70 35.77 7.72
CA THR A 460 1.67 35.63 9.19
C THR A 460 2.73 34.65 9.70
N ILE A 461 3.50 35.10 10.68
CA ILE A 461 4.46 34.30 11.44
C ILE A 461 3.74 33.70 12.66
N GLU A 462 3.85 32.38 12.84
CA GLU A 462 3.49 31.69 14.09
C GLU A 462 4.77 31.52 14.93
N SER A 463 4.89 32.24 16.05
CA SER A 463 6.01 32.10 17.00
C SER A 463 5.53 31.53 18.34
N GLU A 464 6.29 30.60 18.92
CA GLU A 464 6.10 30.08 20.28
C GLU A 464 7.34 30.34 21.13
N TYR A 465 7.12 30.85 22.34
CA TYR A 465 8.14 31.30 23.28
C TYR A 465 8.00 30.52 24.59
N VAL A 466 8.90 29.56 24.80
CA VAL A 466 8.99 28.79 26.06
C VAL A 466 9.98 29.49 26.98
N PHE A 467 9.55 29.90 28.16
CA PHE A 467 10.35 30.82 28.99
C PHE A 467 11.59 30.17 29.63
N SER A 468 11.66 28.84 29.69
CA SER A 468 12.81 28.08 30.20
C SER A 468 14.08 28.14 29.35
N SER A 469 14.12 28.93 28.29
CA SER A 469 15.34 29.23 27.52
C SER A 469 16.17 30.40 28.07
N TYR A 470 15.64 31.14 29.06
CA TYR A 470 16.31 32.29 29.66
C TYR A 470 17.08 31.88 30.92
N GLU A 471 18.26 32.48 31.16
CA GLU A 471 19.09 32.16 32.35
C GLU A 471 18.36 32.48 33.67
N GLU A 472 18.61 31.67 34.71
CA GLU A 472 17.97 31.81 36.02
C GLU A 472 18.51 33.04 36.79
N GLY A 473 17.80 34.16 36.69
CA GLY A 473 18.16 35.42 37.33
C GLY A 473 17.80 35.54 38.82
N GLU A 474 18.49 36.42 39.55
CA GLU A 474 18.09 36.84 40.90
C GLU A 474 16.76 37.63 40.86
N ASP A 475 15.76 37.28 41.69
CA ASP A 475 14.47 37.99 41.82
C ASP A 475 14.66 39.50 42.04
N LYS A 476 14.42 40.27 40.97
CA LYS A 476 14.67 41.72 40.88
C LYS A 476 13.43 42.41 40.33
N LYS A 477 12.60 42.91 41.25
CA LYS A 477 11.30 43.54 40.97
C LYS A 477 11.41 44.94 40.38
N TYR A 478 12.04 45.04 39.22
CA TYR A 478 12.22 46.27 38.45
C TYR A 478 11.53 46.16 37.08
N GLN A 479 11.80 47.11 36.20
CA GLN A 479 11.41 47.02 34.79
C GLN A 479 12.55 46.34 34.02
N GLU A 480 12.24 45.29 33.27
CA GLU A 480 13.19 44.60 32.40
C GLU A 480 12.61 44.45 30.99
N GLU A 481 13.47 44.50 29.97
CA GLU A 481 13.11 44.30 28.57
C GLU A 481 13.83 43.05 28.06
N HIS A 482 13.04 42.04 27.64
CA HIS A 482 13.53 40.77 27.12
C HIS A 482 13.14 40.66 25.64
N LYS A 483 14.11 40.47 24.76
CA LYS A 483 13.88 40.35 23.32
C LYS A 483 13.47 38.91 22.98
N LEU A 484 12.23 38.73 22.53
CA LEU A 484 11.60 37.42 22.37
C LEU A 484 12.01 36.73 21.06
N ASP A 485 11.94 37.47 19.95
CA ASP A 485 12.54 37.07 18.69
C ASP A 485 13.09 38.30 17.95
N SER A 486 13.01 38.29 16.63
CA SER A 486 13.55 39.29 15.75
C SER A 486 12.53 40.42 15.48
N ASN A 487 11.23 40.15 15.63
CA ASN A 487 10.16 41.14 15.46
C ASN A 487 9.46 41.52 16.76
N THR A 488 9.67 40.76 17.83
CA THR A 488 8.93 40.87 19.09
C THR A 488 9.83 40.98 20.31
N LYS A 489 9.33 41.66 21.34
CA LYS A 489 9.96 41.76 22.66
C LYS A 489 8.89 41.84 23.75
N ILE A 490 9.30 41.66 24.99
CA ILE A 490 8.43 41.76 26.15
C ILE A 490 9.10 42.59 27.25
N THR A 491 8.44 43.69 27.61
CA THR A 491 8.82 44.58 28.70
C THR A 491 7.99 44.21 29.92
N ILE A 492 8.64 43.65 30.95
CA ILE A 492 8.00 43.32 32.22
C ILE A 492 8.16 44.44 33.25
N THR A 493 7.19 44.58 34.15
CA THR A 493 7.26 45.47 35.31
C THR A 493 6.58 44.80 36.51
N ASN A 494 7.30 44.65 37.62
CA ASN A 494 6.83 43.89 38.79
C ASN A 494 6.34 42.47 38.41
N SER A 495 7.17 41.81 37.59
CA SER A 495 7.05 40.42 37.15
C SER A 495 8.45 39.79 37.13
N PHE A 496 8.58 38.50 36.82
CA PHE A 496 9.85 37.76 36.86
C PHE A 496 9.96 36.73 35.74
N PHE A 497 11.16 36.57 35.16
CA PHE A 497 11.49 35.53 34.19
C PHE A 497 12.30 34.39 34.82
N SER A 498 11.98 33.18 34.41
CA SER A 498 12.60 31.91 34.83
C SER A 498 12.12 30.81 33.87
N SER A 499 12.07 29.56 34.31
CA SER A 499 11.28 28.50 33.64
C SER A 499 9.82 28.89 33.33
N ASN A 500 9.28 29.91 34.01
CA ASN A 500 7.97 30.51 33.76
C ASN A 500 8.07 32.05 33.78
N LEU A 501 7.21 32.74 33.02
CA LEU A 501 6.93 34.17 33.19
C LEU A 501 5.92 34.34 34.33
N THR A 502 6.28 35.01 35.42
CA THR A 502 5.40 35.24 36.56
C THR A 502 5.09 36.73 36.75
N ILE A 503 3.85 37.12 36.50
CA ILE A 503 3.32 38.48 36.74
C ILE A 503 2.81 38.54 38.18
N TYR A 504 3.31 39.45 39.02
CA TYR A 504 2.86 39.59 40.41
C TYR A 504 1.59 40.45 40.55
N GLU A 505 1.03 40.57 41.77
CA GLU A 505 -0.01 41.55 42.08
C GLU A 505 0.43 42.97 41.65
N LYS A 506 -0.35 43.62 40.79
CA LYS A 506 -0.06 44.92 40.15
C LYS A 506 1.21 44.89 39.28
N GLY A 507 1.55 43.72 38.77
CA GLY A 507 2.53 43.52 37.71
C GLY A 507 1.89 43.60 36.33
N GLU A 508 2.71 43.92 35.35
CA GLU A 508 2.34 43.83 33.94
C GLU A 508 3.48 43.26 33.07
N ALA A 509 3.09 42.70 31.93
CA ALA A 509 3.96 42.28 30.85
C ALA A 509 3.44 42.89 29.54
N LEU A 510 4.19 43.83 29.00
CA LEU A 510 3.91 44.50 27.73
C LEU A 510 4.68 43.78 26.61
N ILE A 511 3.95 43.05 25.77
CA ILE A 511 4.47 42.43 24.57
C ILE A 511 4.36 43.43 23.41
N GLU A 512 5.44 43.63 22.68
CA GLU A 512 5.52 44.52 21.53
C GLU A 512 5.86 43.69 20.28
N SER A 513 5.26 44.01 19.13
CA SER A 513 5.55 43.40 17.84
C SER A 513 5.73 44.47 16.75
N ASN A 514 6.68 44.23 15.84
CA ASN A 514 6.81 44.99 14.60
C ASN A 514 5.66 44.72 13.61
N GLY A 515 4.90 43.63 13.80
CA GLY A 515 3.78 43.22 12.94
C GLY A 515 2.40 43.32 13.62
N ILE A 516 1.34 43.28 12.83
CA ILE A 516 -0.05 43.27 13.33
C ILE A 516 -0.36 41.91 13.93
N ILE A 517 -0.61 41.88 15.23
CA ILE A 517 -0.88 40.67 16.00
C ILE A 517 -2.31 40.20 15.70
N LYS A 518 -2.44 38.96 15.23
CA LYS A 518 -3.71 38.31 14.84
C LYS A 518 -4.25 37.38 15.92
N GLU A 519 -3.36 36.73 16.66
CA GLU A 519 -3.73 35.81 17.74
C GLU A 519 -2.66 35.82 18.84
N ILE A 520 -3.10 35.61 20.08
CA ILE A 520 -2.24 35.24 21.20
C ILE A 520 -2.74 33.96 21.86
N THR A 521 -1.79 33.12 22.28
CA THR A 521 -2.04 31.92 23.09
C THR A 521 -1.20 32.00 24.37
N LEU A 522 -1.83 31.73 25.51
CA LEU A 522 -1.23 31.79 26.84
C LEU A 522 -1.35 30.42 27.52
N ASN A 523 -0.21 29.76 27.78
CA ASN A 523 -0.17 28.49 28.48
C ASN A 523 0.21 28.71 29.96
N THR A 524 -0.55 28.14 30.90
CA THR A 524 -0.42 28.45 32.33
C THR A 524 -0.74 27.26 33.25
N ASN A 525 -0.05 27.23 34.40
CA ASN A 525 -0.35 26.35 35.53
C ASN A 525 -1.17 27.06 36.64
N SER A 526 -1.63 28.28 36.40
CA SER A 526 -2.33 29.10 37.40
C SER A 526 -3.82 28.71 37.46
N ASN A 527 -4.19 27.92 38.48
CA ASN A 527 -5.54 27.35 38.61
C ASN A 527 -6.65 28.35 39.02
N SER A 528 -6.30 29.62 39.26
CA SER A 528 -7.23 30.68 39.69
C SER A 528 -6.62 32.06 39.51
N GLY A 529 -7.44 33.05 39.15
CA GLY A 529 -7.11 34.48 39.19
C GLY A 529 -7.59 35.27 37.97
N THR A 530 -7.51 36.59 38.02
CA THR A 530 -8.01 37.49 36.96
C THR A 530 -6.86 38.16 36.18
N LEU A 531 -6.67 37.79 34.91
CA LEU A 531 -5.73 38.45 33.99
C LEU A 531 -6.48 39.41 33.05
N LYS A 532 -6.06 40.66 32.96
CA LYS A 532 -6.57 41.60 31.96
C LYS A 532 -5.64 41.71 30.76
N VAL A 533 -6.22 41.70 29.56
CA VAL A 533 -5.52 41.82 28.29
C VAL A 533 -5.94 43.10 27.59
N TYR A 534 -4.96 43.95 27.29
CA TYR A 534 -5.12 45.21 26.57
C TYR A 534 -4.39 45.17 25.23
N GLY A 535 -4.92 45.85 24.22
CA GLY A 535 -4.29 46.06 22.92
C GLY A 535 -4.00 47.53 22.64
N ALA A 536 -2.93 47.82 21.90
CA ALA A 536 -2.71 49.14 21.30
C ALA A 536 -2.11 49.04 19.90
N GLU A 537 -2.44 50.00 19.05
CA GLU A 537 -1.72 50.28 17.80
C GLU A 537 -0.54 51.21 18.11
N LYS A 538 0.52 51.17 17.30
CA LYS A 538 1.72 52.01 17.44
C LYS A 538 1.38 53.51 17.52
N GLY A 539 1.63 54.10 18.69
CA GLY A 539 1.34 55.52 18.99
C GLY A 539 -0.09 55.82 19.44
N LYS A 540 -0.95 54.82 19.66
CA LYS A 540 -2.28 54.96 20.27
C LYS A 540 -2.28 54.50 21.74
N GLY A 541 -3.36 54.82 22.46
CA GLY A 541 -3.56 54.35 23.84
C GLY A 541 -4.09 52.91 23.88
N PHE A 542 -3.89 52.25 25.03
CA PHE A 542 -4.38 50.89 25.27
C PHE A 542 -5.90 50.83 25.46
N ILE A 543 -6.52 49.81 24.86
CA ILE A 543 -7.95 49.45 24.96
C ILE A 543 -8.05 48.05 25.56
N GLU A 544 -9.00 47.78 26.45
CA GLU A 544 -9.20 46.43 27.00
C GLU A 544 -9.79 45.50 25.92
N ILE A 545 -9.08 44.42 25.60
CA ILE A 545 -9.54 43.38 24.67
C ILE A 545 -10.45 42.41 25.44
N LYS A 546 -9.98 41.93 26.59
CA LYS A 546 -10.64 40.88 27.36
C LYS A 546 -10.11 40.84 28.80
N THR A 547 -11.00 40.62 29.75
CA THR A 547 -10.63 40.07 31.06
C THR A 547 -10.76 38.54 31.00
N ILE A 548 -9.71 37.81 31.37
CA ILE A 548 -9.66 36.35 31.48
C ILE A 548 -9.77 36.00 32.97
N GLU A 549 -10.81 35.26 33.34
CA GLU A 549 -10.84 34.55 34.62
C GLU A 549 -10.22 33.18 34.40
N LEU A 550 -9.18 32.84 35.18
CA LEU A 550 -8.48 31.57 35.11
C LEU A 550 -9.30 30.51 35.87
N ASP A 551 -9.76 29.49 35.16
CA ASP A 551 -10.71 28.48 35.65
C ASP A 551 -10.10 27.08 35.86
N GLY A 552 -8.77 26.97 35.73
CA GLY A 552 -8.03 25.71 35.70
C GLY A 552 -7.72 25.19 34.30
N SER A 553 -8.21 25.86 33.24
CA SER A 553 -7.76 25.57 31.86
C SER A 553 -6.27 25.89 31.71
N LYS A 554 -5.52 24.97 31.11
CA LYS A 554 -4.07 25.10 30.88
C LYS A 554 -3.70 26.09 29.77
N GLN A 555 -4.64 26.46 28.90
CA GLN A 555 -4.40 27.26 27.71
C GLN A 555 -5.56 28.22 27.47
N TYR A 556 -5.24 29.48 27.13
CA TYR A 556 -6.21 30.51 26.74
C TYR A 556 -5.79 31.11 25.40
N ILE A 557 -6.68 31.02 24.40
CA ILE A 557 -6.47 31.59 23.06
C ILE A 557 -7.33 32.84 22.92
N LEU A 558 -6.75 33.91 22.37
CA LEU A 558 -7.46 35.13 21.98
C LEU A 558 -7.12 35.44 20.51
N ASP A 559 -8.06 35.12 19.64
CA ASP A 559 -8.15 35.67 18.29
C ASP A 559 -8.49 37.16 18.38
N ILE A 560 -7.66 37.98 17.74
CA ILE A 560 -7.76 39.44 17.65
C ILE A 560 -7.57 39.91 16.20
N SER A 561 -7.76 39.03 15.21
CA SER A 561 -7.39 39.28 13.81
C SER A 561 -8.17 40.38 13.08
N ASN A 562 -9.24 40.89 13.71
CA ASN A 562 -10.01 42.04 13.24
C ASN A 562 -9.39 43.40 13.65
N GLU A 563 -8.36 43.39 14.49
CA GLU A 563 -7.73 44.56 15.10
C GLU A 563 -6.32 44.80 14.53
N ASN A 564 -5.82 46.04 14.63
CA ASN A 564 -4.50 46.43 14.13
C ASN A 564 -3.42 46.51 15.24
N TYR A 565 -3.60 45.73 16.32
CA TYR A 565 -2.73 45.83 17.49
C TYR A 565 -1.30 45.35 17.20
N THR A 566 -0.34 46.19 17.58
CA THR A 566 1.11 45.92 17.54
C THR A 566 1.68 45.80 18.96
N PHE A 567 0.85 46.02 19.97
CA PHE A 567 1.17 45.96 21.39
C PHE A 567 0.07 45.17 22.11
N ILE A 568 0.44 44.19 22.92
CA ILE A 568 -0.46 43.44 23.80
C ILE A 568 0.07 43.56 25.22
N LYS A 569 -0.77 44.01 26.16
CA LYS A 569 -0.38 44.15 27.57
C LYS A 569 -1.21 43.26 28.48
N LEU A 570 -0.52 42.38 29.18
CA LEU A 570 -1.07 41.48 30.19
C LEU A 570 -0.90 42.15 31.56
N VAL A 571 -1.97 42.23 32.36
CA VAL A 571 -1.97 42.90 33.67
C VAL A 571 -2.65 42.02 34.71
N SER A 572 -2.03 41.85 35.88
CA SER A 572 -2.70 41.29 37.06
C SER A 572 -2.95 42.38 38.09
N GLU A 573 -4.20 42.54 38.54
CA GLU A 573 -4.57 43.59 39.50
C GLU A 573 -4.44 43.15 40.97
N LYS A 574 -4.47 41.84 41.26
CA LYS A 574 -4.77 41.31 42.61
C LYS A 574 -3.91 40.13 43.08
N GLU A 575 -3.24 39.41 42.17
CA GLU A 575 -2.62 38.12 42.49
C GLU A 575 -1.44 37.79 41.57
N ASN A 576 -0.74 36.69 41.85
CA ASN A 576 0.41 36.26 41.06
C ASN A 576 -0.02 35.22 40.01
N ILE A 577 0.28 35.47 38.74
CA ILE A 577 -0.11 34.62 37.60
C ILE A 577 1.15 34.18 36.85
N SER A 578 1.31 32.88 36.66
CA SER A 578 2.52 32.28 36.07
C SER A 578 2.21 31.52 34.77
N PHE A 579 2.99 31.76 33.71
CA PHE A 579 2.83 31.19 32.37
C PHE A 579 4.03 30.30 31.99
N GLU A 580 3.76 29.12 31.44
CA GLU A 580 4.78 28.15 30.98
C GLU A 580 5.37 28.57 29.63
N SER A 581 4.50 28.98 28.70
CA SER A 581 4.86 29.53 27.40
C SER A 581 3.80 30.51 26.89
N PHE A 582 4.22 31.33 25.95
CA PHE A 582 3.38 32.26 25.20
C PHE A 582 3.53 31.96 23.71
N SER A 583 2.47 32.10 22.93
CA SER A 583 2.55 32.01 21.47
C SER A 583 1.82 33.20 20.83
N MET A 584 2.33 33.65 19.69
CA MET A 584 1.78 34.77 18.95
C MET A 584 1.66 34.40 17.47
N VAL A 585 0.56 34.82 16.83
CA VAL A 585 0.48 34.91 15.38
C VAL A 585 0.48 36.38 14.99
N TYR A 586 1.41 36.82 14.15
CA TYR A 586 1.53 38.23 13.73
C TYR A 586 1.92 38.39 12.25
N GLU A 587 1.42 39.46 11.62
CA GLU A 587 1.65 39.81 10.21
C GLU A 587 2.73 40.88 10.09
N THR A 588 3.85 40.58 9.44
CA THR A 588 5.01 41.49 9.32
C THR A 588 4.98 42.35 8.06
N ASP A 589 5.33 43.63 8.19
CA ASP A 589 5.91 44.41 7.08
C ASP A 589 7.30 43.82 6.70
N ASP A 590 7.72 43.95 5.44
CA ASP A 590 8.86 43.24 4.84
C ASP A 590 10.27 43.48 5.46
N ASN A 591 10.40 44.35 6.46
CA ASN A 591 11.66 44.66 7.16
C ASN A 591 11.93 43.73 8.37
N ALA A 592 11.73 42.43 8.21
CA ALA A 592 11.94 41.47 9.30
C ALA A 592 13.43 41.39 9.71
N GLU A 593 13.72 41.44 11.02
CA GLU A 593 15.07 41.07 11.47
C GLU A 593 15.32 39.59 11.18
N GLY A 594 16.50 39.29 10.67
CA GLY A 594 16.90 37.97 10.23
C GLY A 594 17.88 38.08 9.08
N PHE A 595 18.19 36.94 8.45
CA PHE A 595 18.71 36.91 7.09
C PHE A 595 17.77 36.09 6.19
N VAL A 596 17.75 36.40 4.90
CA VAL A 596 16.96 35.65 3.91
C VAL A 596 17.88 35.08 2.85
N ILE A 597 17.80 33.77 2.60
CA ILE A 597 18.46 33.11 1.48
C ILE A 597 17.48 33.11 0.31
N HIS A 598 17.76 33.92 -0.71
CA HIS A 598 17.10 33.87 -2.01
C HIS A 598 17.86 32.88 -2.90
N SER A 599 17.54 31.60 -2.74
CA SER A 599 18.12 30.52 -3.54
C SER A 599 17.48 30.50 -4.93
N VAL A 600 18.28 30.74 -5.96
CA VAL A 600 17.82 31.06 -7.31
C VAL A 600 17.30 29.82 -8.04
N GLU A 601 16.22 29.95 -8.82
CA GLU A 601 15.76 28.85 -9.69
C GLU A 601 16.79 28.54 -10.77
N MET A 602 17.36 27.32 -10.71
CA MET A 602 18.20 26.74 -11.77
C MET A 602 17.33 26.10 -12.87
N VAL A 603 17.59 26.43 -14.14
CA VAL A 603 16.67 26.20 -15.27
C VAL A 603 17.14 25.06 -16.16
N GLY A 604 16.67 23.84 -15.88
CA GLY A 604 16.84 22.66 -16.74
C GLY A 604 18.17 21.89 -16.59
N THR A 605 19.05 22.31 -15.69
CA THR A 605 20.16 21.53 -15.16
C THR A 605 20.48 22.04 -13.75
N TYR A 606 21.37 21.34 -13.05
CA TYR A 606 21.88 21.76 -11.76
C TYR A 606 22.88 22.94 -11.84
N GLY A 607 23.20 23.52 -10.69
CA GLY A 607 24.01 24.72 -10.51
C GLY A 607 23.72 25.36 -9.15
N ASP A 608 24.54 26.34 -8.75
CA ASP A 608 24.35 27.10 -7.51
C ASP A 608 24.27 28.60 -7.80
N SER A 609 23.27 29.27 -7.22
CA SER A 609 23.31 30.72 -6.99
C SER A 609 22.37 31.06 -5.84
N ASN A 610 22.88 31.79 -4.86
CA ASN A 610 22.17 32.11 -3.63
C ASN A 610 22.53 33.54 -3.21
N LEU A 611 21.57 34.45 -3.23
CA LEU A 611 21.72 35.78 -2.62
C LEU A 611 21.27 35.67 -1.16
N ILE A 612 22.15 35.97 -0.21
CA ILE A 612 21.81 36.13 1.21
C ILE A 612 21.74 37.63 1.49
N THR A 613 20.59 38.09 1.99
CA THR A 613 20.38 39.48 2.41
C THR A 613 20.33 39.56 3.93
N TYR A 614 21.02 40.55 4.50
CA TYR A 614 21.03 40.83 5.95
C TYR A 614 21.09 42.33 6.21
N LYS A 615 19.95 42.95 6.56
CA LYS A 615 19.80 44.42 6.72
C LYS A 615 20.16 45.16 5.41
N ASN A 616 21.39 45.68 5.32
CA ASN A 616 22.02 46.32 4.16
C ASN A 616 23.40 45.67 3.91
N PHE A 617 23.49 44.35 4.06
CA PHE A 617 24.71 43.59 3.80
C PHE A 617 24.37 42.38 2.93
N ASP A 618 24.72 42.47 1.66
CA ASP A 618 24.22 41.54 0.64
C ASP A 618 25.35 40.68 0.06
N ILE A 619 25.12 39.36 0.07
CA ILE A 619 26.11 38.33 -0.24
C ILE A 619 25.60 37.46 -1.39
N LEU A 620 26.27 37.44 -2.53
CA LEU A 620 25.98 36.48 -3.61
C LEU A 620 26.98 35.33 -3.55
N ILE A 621 26.50 34.12 -3.30
CA ILE A 621 27.29 32.88 -3.36
C ILE A 621 26.90 32.13 -4.64
N ASP A 622 27.84 32.11 -5.58
CA ASP A 622 27.72 31.58 -6.94
C ASP A 622 26.60 32.21 -7.81
N GLY A 623 26.66 31.96 -9.11
CA GLY A 623 25.93 32.67 -10.16
C GLY A 623 25.24 31.80 -11.20
N GLY A 624 25.09 30.50 -10.96
CA GLY A 624 24.36 29.56 -11.81
C GLY A 624 25.01 29.31 -13.17
N THR A 625 24.31 28.57 -14.03
CA THR A 625 24.68 28.41 -15.43
C THR A 625 24.40 29.70 -16.23
N ALA A 626 24.94 29.77 -17.45
CA ALA A 626 24.62 30.86 -18.39
C ALA A 626 23.10 31.03 -18.64
N SER A 627 22.31 29.95 -18.50
CA SER A 627 20.84 29.95 -18.60
C SER A 627 20.15 30.70 -17.46
N ASP A 628 20.77 30.71 -16.28
CA ASP A 628 20.16 31.18 -15.03
C ASP A 628 20.37 32.68 -14.81
N SER A 629 21.18 33.33 -15.66
CA SER A 629 21.54 34.75 -15.54
C SER A 629 20.33 35.69 -15.42
N SER A 630 19.19 35.38 -16.06
CA SER A 630 17.97 36.19 -15.93
C SER A 630 17.33 36.06 -14.55
N ASN A 631 17.43 34.89 -13.92
CA ASN A 631 16.91 34.62 -12.59
C ASN A 631 17.82 35.23 -11.52
N VAL A 632 19.15 35.11 -11.69
CA VAL A 632 20.13 35.81 -10.86
C VAL A 632 19.93 37.33 -10.96
N LYS A 633 19.78 37.87 -12.18
CA LYS A 633 19.47 39.29 -12.38
C LYS A 633 18.18 39.69 -11.65
N LYS A 634 17.09 38.94 -11.83
CA LYS A 634 15.80 39.21 -11.18
C LYS A 634 15.93 39.26 -9.65
N VAL A 635 16.66 38.31 -9.05
CA VAL A 635 16.86 38.26 -7.60
C VAL A 635 17.66 39.47 -7.12
N ILE A 636 18.76 39.82 -7.79
CA ILE A 636 19.55 41.03 -7.47
C ILE A 636 18.70 42.30 -7.63
N ASP A 637 18.02 42.47 -8.77
CA ASP A 637 17.13 43.61 -9.08
C ASP A 637 15.96 43.78 -8.06
N THR A 638 15.60 42.72 -7.33
CA THR A 638 14.46 42.72 -6.40
C THR A 638 14.87 42.96 -4.95
N TYR A 639 16.06 42.48 -4.54
CA TYR A 639 16.44 42.41 -3.12
C TYR A 639 17.70 43.21 -2.75
N VAL A 640 18.56 43.58 -3.72
CA VAL A 640 19.73 44.45 -3.43
C VAL A 640 19.30 45.91 -3.54
N LEU A 641 18.71 46.43 -2.45
CA LEU A 641 17.86 47.63 -2.50
C LEU A 641 18.58 48.97 -2.63
N ASP A 642 19.83 49.08 -2.14
CA ASP A 642 20.67 50.28 -2.34
C ASP A 642 21.57 50.19 -3.58
N GLY A 643 21.57 49.02 -4.24
CA GLY A 643 22.39 48.74 -5.41
C GLY A 643 23.86 48.46 -5.10
N VAL A 644 24.22 48.06 -3.87
CA VAL A 644 25.58 47.61 -3.52
C VAL A 644 25.55 46.13 -3.14
N LEU A 645 26.43 45.33 -3.74
CA LEU A 645 26.66 43.96 -3.30
C LEU A 645 27.95 43.92 -2.46
N ASP A 646 27.83 43.69 -1.15
CA ASP A 646 29.01 43.70 -0.28
C ASP A 646 29.99 42.59 -0.59
N LEU A 647 29.49 41.39 -0.90
CA LEU A 647 30.33 40.22 -1.04
C LEU A 647 29.87 39.28 -2.17
N LEU A 648 30.76 39.07 -3.14
CA LEU A 648 30.62 38.04 -4.17
C LEU A 648 31.57 36.87 -3.87
N ILE A 649 31.02 35.70 -3.52
CA ILE A 649 31.80 34.45 -3.40
C ILE A 649 31.60 33.62 -4.67
N ILE A 650 32.70 33.23 -5.31
CA ILE A 650 32.72 32.19 -6.35
C ILE A 650 33.42 30.97 -5.77
N THR A 651 32.69 29.89 -5.55
CA THR A 651 33.22 28.70 -4.86
C THR A 651 34.32 28.03 -5.68
N HIS A 652 34.06 27.73 -6.96
CA HIS A 652 34.99 27.04 -7.85
C HIS A 652 34.69 27.31 -9.35
N PRO A 653 35.63 27.01 -10.27
CA PRO A 653 35.56 27.49 -11.67
C PRO A 653 34.85 26.51 -12.63
N ASP A 654 33.70 25.95 -12.25
CA ASP A 654 32.83 25.22 -13.19
C ASP A 654 31.54 25.98 -13.52
N SER A 655 31.03 25.73 -14.72
CA SER A 655 30.16 26.67 -15.45
C SER A 655 28.78 26.91 -14.81
N ASP A 656 28.40 26.03 -13.89
CA ASP A 656 27.18 25.97 -13.10
C ASP A 656 27.23 26.89 -11.87
N HIS A 657 28.42 27.44 -11.56
CA HIS A 657 28.70 28.29 -10.38
C HIS A 657 29.05 29.73 -10.75
N TYR A 658 29.42 30.01 -12.00
CA TYR A 658 29.72 31.39 -12.45
C TYR A 658 29.15 31.77 -13.83
N GLY A 659 28.65 30.80 -14.60
CA GLY A 659 28.29 31.01 -16.01
C GLY A 659 27.22 32.08 -16.20
N GLY A 660 26.27 32.20 -15.26
CA GLY A 660 25.26 33.26 -15.29
C GLY A 660 25.85 34.66 -15.11
N ILE A 661 26.87 34.81 -14.25
CA ILE A 661 27.56 36.10 -14.04
C ILE A 661 28.28 36.55 -15.32
N THR A 662 29.10 35.68 -15.91
CA THR A 662 29.96 36.06 -17.04
C THR A 662 29.21 36.18 -18.37
N SER A 663 28.10 35.46 -18.54
CA SER A 663 27.45 35.30 -19.86
C SER A 663 26.26 36.23 -20.11
N GLY A 664 25.49 36.59 -19.07
CA GLY A 664 24.26 37.39 -19.21
C GLY A 664 24.24 38.71 -18.46
N ASN A 665 25.32 39.06 -17.74
CA ASN A 665 25.50 40.32 -17.03
C ASN A 665 24.38 40.68 -16.02
N PRO A 666 24.18 39.86 -14.96
CA PRO A 666 23.13 40.10 -13.97
C PRO A 666 23.34 41.37 -13.14
N PHE A 667 24.58 41.87 -13.05
CA PHE A 667 24.94 43.06 -12.26
C PHE A 667 24.58 44.40 -12.92
N GLN A 668 23.74 44.43 -13.96
CA GLN A 668 23.43 45.63 -14.75
C GLN A 668 22.94 46.84 -13.92
N ASN A 669 22.23 46.59 -12.83
CA ASN A 669 21.64 47.62 -11.97
C ASN A 669 22.41 47.85 -10.67
N LEU A 670 23.51 47.11 -10.43
CA LEU A 670 24.39 47.37 -9.28
C LEU A 670 25.25 48.61 -9.55
N THR A 671 25.44 49.41 -8.51
CA THR A 671 26.31 50.58 -8.48
C THR A 671 27.74 50.21 -8.05
N ASN A 672 27.89 49.24 -7.14
CA ASN A 672 29.19 48.69 -6.75
C ASN A 672 29.11 47.21 -6.37
N ILE A 673 30.28 46.55 -6.35
CA ILE A 673 30.54 45.33 -5.58
C ILE A 673 31.72 45.64 -4.66
N ASN A 674 31.58 45.47 -3.35
CA ASN A 674 32.63 45.88 -2.39
C ASN A 674 33.78 44.86 -2.35
N MET A 675 33.47 43.57 -2.18
CA MET A 675 34.45 42.49 -2.07
C MET A 675 34.10 41.30 -2.97
N MET A 676 35.13 40.63 -3.50
CA MET A 676 35.04 39.37 -4.24
C MET A 676 36.02 38.34 -3.69
N ILE A 677 35.56 37.14 -3.38
CA ILE A 677 36.37 36.01 -2.91
C ILE A 677 36.26 34.85 -3.89
N THR A 678 37.39 34.24 -4.25
CA THR A 678 37.44 33.12 -5.21
C THR A 678 38.31 31.96 -4.71
N GLY A 679 37.97 30.72 -5.11
CA GLY A 679 38.81 29.54 -4.92
C GLY A 679 40.14 29.61 -5.69
N ASP A 680 41.13 28.80 -5.31
CA ASP A 680 42.49 28.88 -5.89
C ASP A 680 42.63 28.13 -7.24
N HIS A 681 42.17 28.73 -8.33
CA HIS A 681 42.35 28.17 -9.68
C HIS A 681 42.46 29.25 -10.74
N SER A 682 43.42 29.14 -11.66
CA SER A 682 43.72 30.10 -12.75
C SER A 682 42.65 30.23 -13.84
N SER A 683 41.45 29.69 -13.60
CA SER A 683 40.26 29.94 -14.42
C SER A 683 39.37 31.02 -13.79
N ASN A 684 39.50 31.28 -12.49
CA ASN A 684 38.84 32.39 -11.82
C ASN A 684 39.36 33.75 -12.33
N ASP A 685 40.59 33.82 -12.86
CA ASP A 685 41.14 34.97 -13.58
C ASP A 685 40.14 35.57 -14.59
N GLN A 686 39.43 34.75 -15.36
CA GLN A 686 38.47 35.23 -16.35
C GLN A 686 37.20 35.81 -15.71
N ILE A 687 36.81 35.29 -14.55
CA ILE A 687 35.64 35.74 -13.79
C ILE A 687 35.98 37.05 -13.08
N VAL A 688 37.13 37.12 -12.40
CA VAL A 688 37.68 38.34 -11.78
C VAL A 688 37.78 39.46 -12.82
N ASN A 689 38.41 39.21 -13.98
CA ASN A 689 38.48 40.21 -15.05
C ASN A 689 37.09 40.63 -15.58
N ASN A 690 36.08 39.76 -15.56
CA ASN A 690 34.71 40.11 -15.95
C ASN A 690 34.01 40.99 -14.91
N VAL A 691 34.32 40.83 -13.62
CA VAL A 691 33.77 41.63 -12.52
C VAL A 691 34.50 42.96 -12.39
N SER A 692 35.83 42.95 -12.24
CA SER A 692 36.65 44.16 -12.05
C SER A 692 36.67 45.10 -13.26
N SER A 693 36.32 44.63 -14.46
CA SER A 693 36.11 45.53 -15.62
C SER A 693 34.79 46.30 -15.61
N LYS A 694 33.87 45.95 -14.70
CA LYS A 694 32.59 46.66 -14.45
C LYS A 694 32.64 47.45 -13.15
N PHE A 695 33.26 46.87 -12.11
CA PHE A 695 33.43 47.44 -10.77
C PHE A 695 34.93 47.57 -10.49
N PRO A 696 35.58 48.66 -10.94
CA PRO A 696 37.04 48.80 -10.87
C PRO A 696 37.60 48.94 -9.46
N ASP A 697 36.74 49.27 -8.48
CA ASP A 697 37.09 49.49 -7.08
C ASP A 697 36.81 48.27 -6.18
N VAL A 698 36.44 47.11 -6.74
CA VAL A 698 36.19 45.87 -5.99
C VAL A 698 37.47 45.29 -5.38
N GLU A 699 37.47 44.99 -4.08
CA GLU A 699 38.56 44.25 -3.43
C GLU A 699 38.47 42.76 -3.79
N VAL A 700 39.52 42.20 -4.41
CA VAL A 700 39.55 40.79 -4.84
C VAL A 700 40.55 40.01 -4.00
N TYR A 701 40.09 38.89 -3.41
CA TYR A 701 40.91 37.97 -2.63
C TYR A 701 40.83 36.53 -3.18
N ASN A 702 41.98 35.87 -3.29
CA ASN A 702 42.06 34.42 -3.36
C ASN A 702 41.86 33.84 -1.95
N ILE A 703 41.12 32.74 -1.84
CA ILE A 703 40.83 32.09 -0.55
C ILE A 703 42.09 31.76 0.27
N LEU A 704 43.23 31.47 -0.38
CA LEU A 704 44.50 31.19 0.31
C LEU A 704 45.20 32.42 0.91
N GLU A 705 44.81 33.63 0.52
CA GLU A 705 45.23 34.87 1.20
C GLU A 705 44.48 35.04 2.53
N LEU A 706 43.24 34.56 2.58
CA LEU A 706 42.38 34.62 3.75
C LEU A 706 42.67 33.49 4.73
N VAL A 707 42.89 32.26 4.27
CA VAL A 707 43.06 31.07 5.13
C VAL A 707 44.16 30.12 4.65
N ASN A 708 44.91 29.53 5.59
CA ASN A 708 46.02 28.61 5.31
C ASN A 708 46.22 27.59 6.44
N THR A 709 47.27 26.76 6.35
CA THR A 709 47.59 25.70 7.33
C THR A 709 47.77 26.20 8.77
N GLU A 710 48.18 27.46 8.95
CA GLU A 710 48.33 28.12 10.26
C GLU A 710 47.05 28.87 10.63
N LYS A 711 46.60 29.79 9.75
CA LYS A 711 45.35 30.56 9.90
C LYS A 711 44.19 29.77 9.29
N LYS A 712 43.75 28.72 9.98
CA LYS A 712 42.72 27.78 9.48
C LYS A 712 41.35 28.40 9.24
N ILE A 713 40.97 29.41 10.02
CA ILE A 713 39.67 30.09 9.89
C ILE A 713 39.93 31.60 9.73
N HIS A 714 39.14 32.24 8.87
CA HIS A 714 39.05 33.69 8.82
C HIS A 714 37.58 34.12 8.93
N THR A 715 37.27 34.84 10.01
CA THR A 715 35.95 35.45 10.22
C THR A 715 35.92 36.86 9.66
N LEU A 716 35.04 37.12 8.70
CA LEU A 716 34.56 38.46 8.36
C LEU A 716 33.37 38.78 9.26
N LYS A 717 33.53 39.73 10.19
CA LYS A 717 32.48 40.16 11.10
C LYS A 717 31.73 41.35 10.50
N VAL A 718 30.42 41.24 10.35
CA VAL A 718 29.56 42.32 9.83
C VAL A 718 29.06 43.18 10.98
N ASP A 719 28.46 42.56 12.00
CA ASP A 719 28.14 43.18 13.28
C ASP A 719 28.24 42.16 14.44
N ASP A 720 27.71 42.49 15.62
CA ASP A 720 27.78 41.61 16.80
C ASP A 720 26.96 40.32 16.69
N ASP A 721 25.88 40.30 15.89
CA ASP A 721 25.04 39.12 15.68
C ASP A 721 25.48 38.31 14.45
N PHE A 722 25.98 38.97 13.39
CA PHE A 722 26.20 38.36 12.06
C PHE A 722 27.68 38.34 11.63
N SER A 723 28.16 37.15 11.22
CA SER A 723 29.53 36.95 10.74
C SER A 723 29.66 35.79 9.75
N ILE A 724 30.75 35.78 8.99
CA ILE A 724 31.04 34.79 7.94
C ILE A 724 32.41 34.18 8.21
N ASP A 725 32.48 32.88 8.52
CA ASP A 725 33.74 32.14 8.59
C ASP A 725 34.07 31.53 7.23
N PHE A 726 35.29 31.76 6.77
CA PHE A 726 35.95 31.01 5.71
C PHE A 726 36.88 29.95 6.31
N PHE A 727 36.90 28.75 5.74
CA PHE A 727 37.65 27.60 6.26
C PHE A 727 38.75 27.15 5.31
N TRP A 728 39.95 26.92 5.85
CA TRP A 728 41.02 26.22 5.15
C TRP A 728 40.72 24.72 5.06
N HIS A 729 41.03 24.10 3.93
CA HIS A 729 41.12 22.65 3.81
C HIS A 729 42.19 22.27 2.76
N GLU A 730 42.62 21.00 2.75
CA GLU A 730 43.73 20.54 1.91
C GLU A 730 43.42 20.67 0.42
N GLY A 731 42.14 20.51 0.07
CA GLY A 731 41.61 20.51 -1.29
C GLY A 731 41.94 21.74 -2.13
N TYR A 732 42.10 22.93 -1.54
CA TYR A 732 42.59 24.11 -2.26
C TYR A 732 43.95 23.86 -2.93
N THR A 733 44.81 23.02 -2.33
CA THR A 733 46.13 22.65 -2.86
C THR A 733 46.12 21.45 -3.82
N LEU A 734 44.93 20.92 -4.17
CA LEU A 734 44.74 19.73 -4.99
C LEU A 734 44.08 20.04 -6.34
N SER A 735 44.28 19.17 -7.34
CA SER A 735 43.91 19.42 -8.74
C SER A 735 42.44 19.12 -9.11
N SER A 736 41.52 19.00 -8.14
CA SER A 736 40.09 18.80 -8.42
C SER A 736 39.32 20.06 -8.06
N LYS A 737 38.82 20.76 -9.09
CA LYS A 737 38.07 22.02 -8.97
C LYS A 737 36.97 21.96 -7.90
N ASN A 738 36.17 20.91 -7.93
CA ASN A 738 35.08 20.66 -6.97
C ASN A 738 35.59 20.71 -5.51
N ASN A 739 36.76 20.10 -5.26
CA ASN A 739 37.41 20.10 -3.94
C ASN A 739 38.22 21.36 -3.64
N GLN A 740 38.22 22.36 -4.52
CA GLN A 740 38.68 23.72 -4.26
C GLN A 740 37.52 24.68 -3.90
N SER A 741 36.29 24.18 -3.79
CA SER A 741 35.10 24.96 -3.44
C SER A 741 35.28 25.71 -2.11
N VAL A 742 35.16 27.04 -2.13
CA VAL A 742 35.26 27.90 -0.93
C VAL A 742 34.27 27.46 0.16
N ALA A 743 34.78 26.86 1.23
CA ALA A 743 34.01 26.42 2.38
C ALA A 743 33.67 27.61 3.30
N THR A 744 32.37 27.84 3.51
CA THR A 744 31.80 29.03 4.15
C THR A 744 30.78 28.63 5.23
N MET A 745 30.83 29.30 6.38
CA MET A 745 29.77 29.26 7.40
C MET A 745 29.29 30.68 7.71
N ILE A 746 28.06 31.00 7.31
CA ILE A 746 27.36 32.20 7.77
C ILE A 746 26.77 31.90 9.15
N LYS A 747 27.03 32.77 10.12
CA LYS A 747 26.55 32.66 11.50
C LYS A 747 25.65 33.85 11.82
N TYR A 748 24.48 33.57 12.41
CA TYR A 748 23.58 34.59 12.92
C TYR A 748 22.89 34.09 14.18
N LYS A 749 23.22 34.69 15.34
CA LYS A 749 22.79 34.21 16.68
C LYS A 749 23.11 32.70 16.83
N ASN A 750 22.11 31.85 17.10
CA ASN A 750 22.26 30.39 17.19
C ASN A 750 22.21 29.68 15.82
N THR A 751 22.00 30.37 14.69
CA THR A 751 21.93 29.74 13.38
C THR A 751 23.29 29.67 12.68
N LYS A 752 23.55 28.51 12.07
CA LYS A 752 24.72 28.22 11.22
C LYS A 752 24.26 27.77 9.83
N LEU A 753 24.52 28.59 8.81
CA LEU A 753 24.35 28.25 7.40
C LEU A 753 25.69 27.76 6.82
N PHE A 754 25.79 26.47 6.54
CA PHE A 754 26.98 25.86 5.93
C PHE A 754 26.82 25.68 4.41
N MET A 755 27.81 26.16 3.66
CA MET A 755 27.89 26.08 2.21
C MET A 755 29.34 25.81 1.77
N ALA A 756 29.57 24.82 0.91
CA ALA A 756 30.92 24.49 0.39
C ALA A 756 30.89 24.02 -1.07
N GLY A 757 30.02 24.63 -1.89
CA GLY A 757 29.86 24.34 -3.32
C GLY A 757 29.76 22.84 -3.62
N ASP A 758 30.70 22.36 -4.44
CA ASP A 758 30.71 20.99 -4.98
C ASP A 758 31.73 20.06 -4.30
N MET A 759 32.24 20.48 -3.13
CA MET A 759 33.18 19.71 -2.31
C MET A 759 32.80 18.23 -2.24
N GLU A 760 33.74 17.35 -2.61
CA GLU A 760 33.50 15.93 -2.80
C GLU A 760 33.90 15.13 -1.57
N LYS A 761 33.43 13.88 -1.50
CA LYS A 761 33.70 12.89 -0.44
C LYS A 761 35.18 12.82 -0.04
N ALA A 762 36.09 12.96 -1.00
CA ALA A 762 37.53 12.96 -0.72
C ALA A 762 37.93 14.10 0.23
N GLU A 763 37.35 15.29 0.07
CA GLU A 763 37.63 16.47 0.88
C GLU A 763 36.71 16.59 2.09
N CYS A 764 35.43 16.22 2.00
CA CYS A 764 34.53 16.11 3.16
C CYS A 764 35.17 15.29 4.29
N ASN A 765 35.81 14.16 3.94
CA ASN A 765 36.52 13.29 4.89
C ASN A 765 37.82 13.89 5.46
N ARG A 766 38.42 14.89 4.81
CA ARG A 766 39.56 15.67 5.34
C ARG A 766 39.10 16.85 6.20
N PHE A 767 37.99 17.48 5.83
CA PHE A 767 37.42 18.63 6.52
C PHE A 767 37.00 18.28 7.96
N MET A 768 36.29 17.15 8.13
CA MET A 768 35.81 16.65 9.42
C MET A 768 36.87 16.61 10.55
N PRO A 769 38.04 15.94 10.40
CA PRO A 769 39.06 15.90 11.44
C PRO A 769 39.80 17.22 11.66
N VAL A 770 39.69 18.20 10.74
CA VAL A 770 40.26 19.55 10.92
C VAL A 770 39.34 20.43 11.79
N TYR A 771 38.02 20.22 11.72
CA TYR A 771 37.00 21.03 12.42
C TYR A 771 35.98 20.15 13.20
N PRO A 772 36.41 19.30 14.15
CA PRO A 772 35.55 18.29 14.77
C PRO A 772 34.31 18.84 15.52
N ASN A 773 34.27 20.15 15.82
CA ASN A 773 33.20 20.84 16.53
C ASN A 773 32.60 21.98 15.66
N LEU A 774 32.39 21.76 14.35
CA LEU A 774 31.83 22.76 13.43
C LEU A 774 30.42 23.22 13.88
N THR A 775 29.59 22.25 14.26
CA THR A 775 28.24 22.44 14.83
C THR A 775 28.18 21.80 16.23
N SER A 776 27.18 22.19 17.01
CA SER A 776 26.93 21.80 18.39
C SER A 776 25.42 21.57 18.60
N PRO A 777 24.99 20.91 19.70
CA PRO A 777 23.57 20.65 19.94
C PRO A 777 22.68 21.89 20.20
N GLU A 778 23.28 23.08 20.29
CA GLU A 778 22.59 24.36 20.52
C GLU A 778 22.55 25.25 19.26
N ASP A 779 23.15 24.80 18.16
CA ASP A 779 23.08 25.46 16.87
C ASP A 779 21.84 24.99 16.08
N PHE A 780 21.15 25.91 15.40
CA PHE A 780 20.21 25.56 14.33
C PHE A 780 20.96 25.51 12.99
N VAL A 781 21.06 24.34 12.38
CA VAL A 781 21.93 24.12 11.21
C VAL A 781 21.14 24.14 9.90
N ILE A 782 21.43 25.15 9.06
CA ILE A 782 20.97 25.24 7.67
C ILE A 782 22.07 24.69 6.77
N PHE A 783 21.76 23.65 6.00
CA PHE A 783 22.71 23.01 5.09
C PHE A 783 22.32 23.16 3.63
N LYS A 784 23.20 23.79 2.85
CA LYS A 784 23.15 23.68 1.39
C LYS A 784 23.74 22.33 0.99
N ALA A 785 22.92 21.45 0.41
CA ALA A 785 23.38 20.15 -0.07
C ALA A 785 24.49 20.32 -1.11
N LEU A 786 25.65 19.72 -0.83
CA LEU A 786 26.88 19.88 -1.61
C LEU A 786 26.77 19.18 -2.96
N HIS A 787 27.39 19.73 -4.00
CA HIS A 787 27.42 19.13 -5.34
C HIS A 787 26.02 18.77 -5.81
N HIS A 788 25.09 19.71 -5.61
CA HIS A 788 23.66 19.60 -5.87
C HIS A 788 23.05 18.27 -5.34
N ALA A 789 23.35 17.93 -4.08
CA ALA A 789 23.04 16.63 -3.47
C ALA A 789 23.63 15.43 -4.25
N SER A 790 24.94 15.47 -4.54
CA SER A 790 25.66 14.34 -5.12
C SER A 790 25.83 13.19 -4.13
N ASN A 791 25.69 11.95 -4.61
CA ASN A 791 26.20 10.77 -3.92
C ASN A 791 27.71 10.81 -3.71
N GLY A 792 28.44 11.58 -4.54
CA GLY A 792 29.87 11.80 -4.42
C GLY A 792 30.29 12.79 -3.34
N SER A 793 29.37 13.40 -2.59
CA SER A 793 29.68 14.45 -1.57
C SER A 793 28.94 14.26 -0.24
N ASN A 794 27.65 13.93 -0.30
CA ASN A 794 26.74 13.91 0.85
C ASN A 794 26.67 12.50 1.46
N GLU A 795 27.80 12.01 1.96
CA GLU A 795 27.92 10.68 2.58
C GLU A 795 27.43 10.66 4.03
N THR A 796 27.02 9.49 4.52
CA THR A 796 26.37 9.35 5.84
C THR A 796 27.18 9.99 6.96
N ASN A 797 28.48 9.74 6.99
CA ASN A 797 29.38 10.26 8.02
C ASN A 797 29.56 11.79 7.97
N PHE A 798 29.38 12.42 6.80
CA PHE A 798 29.42 13.87 6.67
C PHE A 798 28.10 14.50 7.11
N ILE A 799 26.96 13.89 6.79
CA ILE A 799 25.65 14.37 7.28
C ILE A 799 25.50 14.12 8.79
N GLU A 800 26.01 13.01 9.32
CA GLU A 800 26.16 12.73 10.76
C GLU A 800 27.01 13.79 11.51
N TYR A 801 27.88 14.49 10.78
CA TYR A 801 28.77 15.53 11.31
C TYR A 801 28.17 16.94 11.17
N ILE A 802 27.51 17.25 10.05
CA ILE A 802 26.79 18.53 9.87
C ILE A 802 25.54 18.60 10.77
N LYS A 803 24.72 17.53 10.77
CA LYS A 803 23.41 17.41 11.46
C LYS A 803 22.43 18.55 11.11
N PRO A 804 21.90 18.59 9.87
CA PRO A 804 21.05 19.69 9.43
C PRO A 804 19.63 19.64 10.01
N ASP A 805 19.20 20.74 10.65
CA ASP A 805 17.80 21.00 11.03
C ASP A 805 16.97 21.54 9.86
N PHE A 806 17.63 22.17 8.89
CA PHE A 806 17.06 22.63 7.64
C PHE A 806 18.03 22.29 6.50
N ALA A 807 17.51 21.85 5.35
CA ALA A 807 18.33 21.60 4.18
C ALA A 807 17.69 22.14 2.88
N PHE A 808 18.52 22.47 1.91
CA PHE A 808 18.04 22.79 0.56
C PHE A 808 19.02 22.39 -0.53
N VAL A 809 18.50 22.13 -1.73
CA VAL A 809 19.30 21.81 -2.91
C VAL A 809 18.86 22.63 -4.12
N THR A 810 19.82 23.34 -4.71
CA THR A 810 19.68 23.98 -6.03
C THR A 810 19.96 22.94 -7.11
N ALA A 811 18.92 22.57 -7.85
CA ALA A 811 19.05 21.73 -9.03
C ALA A 811 17.84 21.91 -9.95
N GLY A 812 18.05 22.36 -11.19
CA GLY A 812 17.03 22.27 -12.23
C GLY A 812 16.97 20.85 -12.79
N MET A 813 15.77 20.32 -13.04
CA MET A 813 15.65 18.93 -13.49
C MET A 813 16.17 18.77 -14.93
N LYS A 814 17.21 17.95 -15.08
CA LYS A 814 17.85 17.64 -16.36
C LYS A 814 17.00 16.64 -17.15
N LEU A 815 16.66 16.99 -18.39
CA LEU A 815 15.93 16.12 -19.31
C LEU A 815 16.93 15.27 -20.11
N SER A 816 16.58 14.03 -20.42
CA SER A 816 17.43 13.09 -21.16
C SER A 816 17.23 13.16 -22.69
N ASP A 817 16.12 13.73 -23.16
CA ASP A 817 15.80 13.88 -24.58
C ASP A 817 14.99 15.17 -24.89
N PRO A 818 14.78 15.51 -26.18
CA PRO A 818 13.89 16.61 -26.59
C PRO A 818 12.39 16.34 -26.33
N ASN A 819 12.00 15.11 -26.01
CA ASN A 819 10.60 14.71 -25.77
C ASN A 819 10.15 14.93 -24.32
N LYS A 820 11.03 15.50 -23.48
CA LYS A 820 10.84 15.78 -22.05
C LYS A 820 10.89 14.56 -21.13
N THR A 821 11.57 13.48 -21.52
CA THR A 821 11.88 12.38 -20.60
C THR A 821 12.83 12.88 -19.50
N PRO A 822 12.55 12.70 -18.19
CA PRO A 822 13.51 13.05 -17.15
C PRO A 822 14.78 12.19 -17.21
N ASN A 823 15.92 12.77 -16.85
CA ASN A 823 17.11 11.98 -16.56
C ASN A 823 17.09 11.57 -15.08
N TYR A 824 16.56 10.38 -14.78
CA TYR A 824 16.51 9.81 -13.43
C TYR A 824 17.88 9.49 -12.80
N ARG A 825 19.00 9.84 -13.45
CA ARG A 825 20.37 9.83 -12.90
C ARG A 825 20.95 11.23 -12.73
N ALA A 826 20.14 12.27 -12.81
CA ALA A 826 20.54 13.65 -12.54
C ALA A 826 20.32 14.02 -11.08
N HIS A 827 20.87 15.17 -10.70
CA HIS A 827 20.75 15.75 -9.37
C HIS A 827 19.31 16.26 -9.10
N PRO A 828 18.83 16.20 -7.85
CA PRO A 828 19.48 15.61 -6.66
C PRO A 828 19.40 14.07 -6.63
N TYR A 829 20.46 13.39 -6.18
CA TYR A 829 20.47 11.92 -6.10
C TYR A 829 19.61 11.41 -4.95
N LEU A 830 18.81 10.37 -5.21
CA LEU A 830 17.89 9.76 -4.24
C LEU A 830 18.61 9.38 -2.93
N ASP A 831 19.72 8.63 -2.97
CA ASP A 831 20.39 8.15 -1.75
C ASP A 831 21.01 9.31 -0.94
N ALA A 832 21.51 10.36 -1.61
CA ALA A 832 22.03 11.57 -0.96
C ALA A 832 20.90 12.35 -0.28
N SER A 833 19.80 12.57 -0.99
CA SER A 833 18.57 13.16 -0.45
C SER A 833 18.04 12.39 0.75
N ILE A 834 18.05 11.05 0.72
CA ILE A 834 17.65 10.21 1.87
C ILE A 834 18.56 10.42 3.08
N ARG A 835 19.89 10.45 2.88
CA ARG A 835 20.83 10.67 3.99
C ARG A 835 20.63 12.03 4.65
N ILE A 836 20.25 13.06 3.89
CA ILE A 836 19.83 14.37 4.41
C ILE A 836 18.46 14.29 5.11
N GLY A 837 17.48 13.65 4.47
CA GLY A 837 16.10 13.48 4.97
C GLY A 837 15.97 12.68 6.27
N ASN A 838 16.99 11.87 6.61
CA ASN A 838 17.09 11.18 7.89
C ASN A 838 17.30 12.13 9.09
N TYR A 839 17.71 13.39 8.84
CA TYR A 839 17.93 14.42 9.87
C TYR A 839 16.82 15.46 9.91
N THR A 840 16.36 15.93 8.75
CA THR A 840 15.30 16.94 8.67
C THR A 840 14.30 16.65 7.55
N ASN A 841 13.01 16.87 7.86
CA ASN A 841 11.96 16.93 6.86
C ASN A 841 11.87 18.32 6.19
N LYS A 842 12.47 19.38 6.75
CA LYS A 842 12.61 20.70 6.13
C LYS A 842 13.69 20.68 5.03
N TYR A 843 13.54 19.80 4.04
CA TYR A 843 14.45 19.65 2.91
C TYR A 843 13.77 20.08 1.61
N TYR A 844 14.23 21.18 1.02
CA TYR A 844 13.60 21.82 -0.15
C TYR A 844 14.44 21.69 -1.44
N TRP A 845 13.79 21.69 -2.61
CA TRP A 845 14.46 21.52 -3.90
C TRP A 845 13.98 22.56 -4.94
N SER A 846 14.89 23.35 -5.48
CA SER A 846 14.56 24.42 -6.44
C SER A 846 13.87 23.91 -7.73
N GLY A 847 14.08 22.64 -8.12
CA GLY A 847 13.49 22.06 -9.33
C GLY A 847 11.97 21.82 -9.25
N ILE A 848 11.41 21.79 -8.03
CA ILE A 848 9.97 21.76 -7.76
C ILE A 848 9.48 23.13 -7.29
N CYS A 849 10.18 23.74 -6.33
CA CYS A 849 9.77 24.98 -5.67
C CYS A 849 9.88 26.23 -6.57
N GLY A 850 10.78 26.21 -7.57
CA GLY A 850 11.26 27.39 -8.27
C GLY A 850 12.33 28.11 -7.46
N GLN A 851 12.25 29.45 -7.43
CA GLN A 851 13.07 30.27 -6.52
C GLN A 851 12.58 30.05 -5.09
N LEU A 852 13.49 29.69 -4.19
CA LEU A 852 13.22 29.50 -2.76
C LEU A 852 13.68 30.73 -1.98
N ASN A 853 12.77 31.39 -1.28
CA ASN A 853 13.12 32.36 -0.24
C ASN A 853 13.09 31.61 1.11
N ILE A 854 14.22 31.52 1.79
CA ILE A 854 14.38 30.86 3.09
C ILE A 854 14.67 31.95 4.13
N SER A 855 13.69 32.26 4.97
CA SER A 855 13.83 33.29 6.01
C SER A 855 14.30 32.68 7.33
N CYS A 856 15.31 33.27 7.97
CA CYS A 856 15.85 32.82 9.24
C CYS A 856 15.88 33.94 10.29
N ASN A 857 15.32 33.69 11.47
CA ASN A 857 15.28 34.64 12.60
C ASN A 857 16.44 34.50 13.61
N GLY A 858 17.35 33.55 13.38
CA GLY A 858 18.49 33.22 14.26
C GLY A 858 18.30 31.95 15.10
N TYR A 859 17.09 31.39 15.16
CA TYR A 859 16.78 30.16 15.91
C TYR A 859 16.06 29.08 15.08
N THR A 860 15.45 29.48 13.96
CA THR A 860 14.77 28.56 13.03
C THR A 860 14.74 29.16 11.62
N ALA A 861 14.36 28.34 10.65
CA ALA A 861 14.12 28.78 9.27
C ALA A 861 12.81 28.22 8.71
N THR A 862 12.18 29.02 7.85
CA THR A 862 11.01 28.67 7.04
C THR A 862 11.32 28.93 5.56
N ALA A 863 10.69 28.19 4.65
CA ALA A 863 10.83 28.39 3.20
C ALA A 863 9.50 28.72 2.55
N LYS A 864 9.58 29.52 1.49
CA LYS A 864 8.48 29.81 0.56
C LYS A 864 9.00 29.71 -0.88
N GLY A 865 8.31 28.94 -1.71
CA GLY A 865 8.60 28.86 -3.14
C GLY A 865 7.83 29.93 -3.89
N LEU A 866 8.52 30.71 -4.72
CA LEU A 866 7.86 31.72 -5.56
C LEU A 866 7.20 31.11 -6.82
N GLY A 867 7.26 29.79 -6.96
CA GLY A 867 6.87 29.06 -8.16
C GLY A 867 8.00 29.08 -9.19
N ARG A 868 8.12 27.97 -9.92
CA ARG A 868 9.08 27.80 -11.01
C ARG A 868 8.65 28.56 -12.28
N SER A 869 9.63 29.04 -13.04
CA SER A 869 9.44 29.66 -14.37
C SER A 869 9.31 28.63 -15.49
N LYS A 870 9.77 27.39 -15.29
CA LYS A 870 9.79 26.33 -16.31
C LYS A 870 8.99 25.10 -15.89
N ASP A 871 8.16 24.59 -16.79
CA ASP A 871 7.43 23.35 -16.54
C ASP A 871 8.22 22.06 -16.78
N TYR A 872 8.13 21.14 -15.81
CA TYR A 872 8.73 19.82 -15.80
C TYR A 872 7.65 18.74 -15.76
N TYR A 873 7.89 17.65 -16.51
CA TYR A 873 6.97 16.53 -16.70
C TYR A 873 7.71 15.22 -16.38
N VAL A 874 7.00 14.25 -15.83
CA VAL A 874 7.50 12.90 -15.55
C VAL A 874 6.56 11.88 -16.21
N TYR A 875 7.12 10.90 -16.91
CA TYR A 875 6.35 9.80 -17.47
C TYR A 875 5.97 8.84 -16.34
N ASP A 876 4.69 8.49 -16.19
CA ASP A 876 4.25 7.45 -15.27
C ASP A 876 4.13 6.11 -16.02
N LYS A 877 5.03 5.17 -15.69
CA LYS A 877 5.01 3.78 -16.19
C LYS A 877 3.68 3.04 -15.96
N ASN A 878 2.89 3.43 -14.95
CA ASN A 878 1.67 2.73 -14.56
C ASN A 878 0.44 3.16 -15.36
N THR A 879 0.25 4.47 -15.61
CA THR A 879 -0.87 4.99 -16.42
C THR A 879 -0.50 5.30 -17.87
N GLY A 880 0.80 5.35 -18.22
CA GLY A 880 1.29 5.70 -19.56
C GLY A 880 1.20 7.20 -19.89
N ASN A 881 0.90 8.06 -18.91
CA ASN A 881 0.74 9.50 -19.10
C ASN A 881 1.96 10.29 -18.61
N TYR A 882 2.04 11.56 -18.99
CA TYR A 882 2.99 12.51 -18.41
C TYR A 882 2.32 13.33 -17.29
N ILE A 883 2.80 13.15 -16.06
CA ILE A 883 2.43 13.96 -14.90
C ILE A 883 3.23 15.27 -14.97
N LEU A 884 2.51 16.39 -14.97
CA LEU A 884 3.07 17.72 -14.75
C LEU A 884 3.24 17.93 -13.24
N ALA A 885 4.41 18.37 -12.76
CA ALA A 885 4.46 18.95 -11.41
C ALA A 885 3.65 20.25 -11.46
N ASP A 886 2.66 20.43 -10.58
CA ASP A 886 1.85 21.64 -10.60
C ASP A 886 2.65 22.81 -9.99
N LYS A 887 2.98 23.81 -10.81
CA LYS A 887 3.83 24.95 -10.42
C LYS A 887 3.27 25.79 -9.27
N GLU A 888 1.96 25.73 -9.00
CA GLU A 888 1.32 26.47 -7.90
C GLU A 888 1.16 25.62 -6.65
N LYS A 889 1.04 24.29 -6.77
CA LYS A 889 0.92 23.38 -5.63
C LYS A 889 2.29 22.94 -5.09
N GLU A 890 3.20 22.57 -5.98
CA GLU A 890 4.54 22.06 -5.67
C GLU A 890 5.52 23.17 -5.23
N LYS A 891 5.09 24.44 -5.14
CA LYS A 891 6.00 25.54 -4.82
C LYS A 891 6.47 25.53 -3.36
N ASP A 892 5.55 25.29 -2.43
CA ASP A 892 5.80 25.38 -0.98
C ASP A 892 6.04 24.01 -0.31
N VAL A 893 6.21 22.93 -1.09
CA VAL A 893 6.39 21.55 -0.59
C VAL A 893 7.84 21.20 -0.30
N THR A 894 8.08 20.26 0.61
CA THR A 894 9.40 19.64 0.78
C THR A 894 9.65 18.55 -0.28
N TYR A 895 10.91 18.18 -0.45
CA TYR A 895 11.38 17.22 -1.45
C TYR A 895 10.64 15.88 -1.44
N PHE A 896 10.33 15.36 -0.25
CA PHE A 896 9.65 14.06 -0.09
C PHE A 896 8.12 14.16 -0.19
N GLU A 897 7.55 15.34 0.07
CA GLU A 897 6.11 15.61 -0.09
C GLU A 897 5.71 15.88 -1.54
N SER A 898 6.68 16.22 -2.41
CA SER A 898 6.46 16.44 -3.83
C SER A 898 5.84 15.22 -4.53
N TYR A 899 4.57 15.35 -4.90
CA TYR A 899 3.84 14.34 -5.66
C TYR A 899 4.55 14.02 -6.99
N PHE A 900 5.10 15.04 -7.65
CA PHE A 900 5.95 14.87 -8.82
C PHE A 900 7.20 14.02 -8.55
N TYR A 901 7.94 14.29 -7.47
CA TYR A 901 9.12 13.50 -7.13
C TYR A 901 8.79 12.05 -6.77
N GLN A 902 7.72 11.82 -6.01
CA GLN A 902 7.24 10.47 -5.67
C GLN A 902 6.98 9.62 -6.94
N ASN A 903 6.36 10.22 -7.97
CA ASN A 903 6.18 9.56 -9.27
C ASN A 903 7.49 9.39 -10.07
N ALA A 904 8.47 10.28 -9.90
CA ALA A 904 9.79 10.11 -10.52
C ALA A 904 10.59 8.92 -9.92
N VAL A 905 10.48 8.66 -8.62
CA VAL A 905 11.15 7.52 -7.97
C VAL A 905 10.56 6.18 -8.44
N LEU A 906 9.24 6.08 -8.64
CA LEU A 906 8.58 4.88 -9.18
C LEU A 906 9.09 4.46 -10.57
N ASN A 907 9.76 5.37 -11.29
CA ASN A 907 10.33 5.10 -12.60
C ASN A 907 11.78 4.60 -12.57
N MET A 908 12.46 4.64 -11.42
CA MET A 908 13.85 4.21 -11.27
C MET A 908 13.94 2.68 -11.17
N ASP A 909 14.63 2.02 -12.10
CA ASP A 909 14.71 0.54 -12.19
C ASP A 909 15.48 -0.14 -11.03
N LYS A 910 15.91 0.60 -10.01
CA LYS A 910 16.42 0.10 -8.72
C LYS A 910 16.18 1.10 -7.57
N PRO A 911 15.20 0.84 -6.69
CA PRO A 911 15.13 1.47 -5.37
C PRO A 911 15.22 0.39 -4.28
N ASN A 912 16.41 0.15 -3.73
CA ASN A 912 16.58 -0.82 -2.62
C ASN A 912 16.19 -0.16 -1.28
N LEU A 913 14.87 0.01 -1.08
CA LEU A 913 14.28 0.77 0.02
C LEU A 913 14.32 0.09 1.40
N ALA A 914 14.97 -1.08 1.51
CA ALA A 914 14.84 -2.01 2.64
C ALA A 914 15.19 -1.45 4.04
N ASN A 915 15.93 -0.33 4.12
CA ASN A 915 16.29 0.34 5.39
C ASN A 915 15.82 1.80 5.45
N ILE A 916 14.95 2.24 4.54
CA ILE A 916 14.59 3.64 4.38
C ILE A 916 13.19 3.89 4.93
N LYS A 917 13.11 4.62 6.05
CA LYS A 917 11.86 5.26 6.48
C LYS A 917 11.51 6.39 5.51
N LEU A 918 10.93 6.03 4.37
CA LEU A 918 10.18 6.97 3.56
C LEU A 918 9.02 7.47 4.42
N PHE A 919 9.02 8.74 4.79
CA PHE A 919 7.93 9.36 5.54
C PHE A 919 6.68 9.43 4.64
N ALA A 920 5.68 8.61 4.96
CA ALA A 920 4.39 8.54 4.27
C ALA A 920 3.42 9.66 4.71
#